data_AF-A0AA87UT54-F1
#
_entry.id   AF-A0AA87UT54-F1
#
_cell.length_a   1.000
_cell.length_b   1.000
_cell.length_c   1.000
_cell.angle_alpha   90.00
_cell.angle_beta   90.00
_cell.angle_gamma   90.00
#
_symmetry.space_group_name_H-M   'P 1'
#
loop_
_entity.id
_entity.type
_entity.pdbx_description
1 polymer ?
#
loop_
_entity_poly.entity_id
_entity_poly.type
_entity_poly.pdbx_seq_one_letter_code
_entity_poly.pdbx_strand_id
1 'polypeptide(L)'
;MNKHAKRNLAAGAACAVGLGVLVAPQAAVAAPITVDPAETAVVNLIHFNDFHGRLDDNTPAFAGTVEELRADQGEEHSLVLSGGDSIGASLFSSSSQQDTPTLEVLNAMEIDASAVGNHEFDRGIDDLQGRVRDTADFPYLGAGVTQDGTAIDEGYELFEVDGVMVGVIGAVTQETPSLVSPAGIEGVEFGDPVAAVNAIADRLSDGDAANGEADVVVAEYHEGAEVDLEPNAPQADQSAALESAMADSAAFRSIVEETSPAVDVIFNGHTHQTYSWLAPAPEGAENETRPVVQGSSYGELISQVVLTVDRATGAIEVEIAQNVARTETAVDVLAQTYPRVAQVQEITTAALEQAAIIGNEEIGELTGDITTAFADGERDDRASASTLGTLMANVMLDAGTRQDAQIGIVNPGGLRDELLFAASGPETRDGVIRLGEASAVAPFANNIWTVDVTGEQLTQVLEEQWQLDADGNVPSRPYLQLGLSDNVRYTFDSTAAQGSRITGVWVDGQPLDPAASYRVAAPVFLTSGGDNFHTLADGTNVTDTGLVDIDAFVSYIQEQSPLSPDFARAQLEVVGLPGGPVAGGEQVSLTVNGIDLTSLGAPVSEELELWHGDAQLGAFPVAEGSAAVAFEAPALAEAATETFELRTASGTAVPFQLELVPGAQPTEPPVETEDPTDEPTETPAPGAGDDDGSQAGGGSLPRTGGEVSPMLWVGAGLLVLIGAALLIVGRLRRAQQ
;
A
#
# COMPACT_ATOMS: atom_id res chain seq x y z
N MET A 1 22.36 82.88 -27.87
CA MET A 1 21.90 83.51 -29.12
C MET A 1 21.33 82.42 -30.03
N ASN A 2 20.13 82.64 -30.56
CA ASN A 2 19.34 81.85 -31.55
C ASN A 2 18.86 80.45 -31.11
N LYS A 3 17.56 80.18 -30.90
CA LYS A 3 16.31 80.28 -31.70
C LYS A 3 16.07 79.11 -32.68
N HIS A 4 15.01 78.35 -32.37
CA HIS A 4 14.10 77.56 -33.23
C HIS A 4 14.72 76.35 -33.99
N ALA A 5 14.07 75.20 -34.18
CA ALA A 5 12.66 74.96 -34.47
C ALA A 5 12.27 73.46 -34.38
N LYS A 6 10.97 73.23 -34.09
CA LYS A 6 10.03 72.22 -34.64
C LYS A 6 10.11 70.72 -34.25
N ARG A 7 9.09 70.35 -33.46
CA ARG A 7 8.21 69.15 -33.48
C ARG A 7 8.36 68.21 -34.68
N ASN A 8 8.36 66.90 -34.39
CA ASN A 8 7.44 65.91 -34.97
C ASN A 8 7.28 64.70 -34.03
N LEU A 9 6.03 64.27 -33.85
CA LEU A 9 5.65 63.03 -33.18
C LEU A 9 6.13 61.83 -34.00
N ALA A 10 6.67 60.82 -33.32
CA ALA A 10 6.66 59.44 -33.79
C ALA A 10 6.45 58.54 -32.57
N ALA A 11 5.32 57.85 -32.54
CA ALA A 11 5.05 56.76 -31.61
C ALA A 11 6.01 55.61 -31.94
N GLY A 12 6.83 55.21 -30.97
CA GLY A 12 7.70 54.04 -31.05
C GLY A 12 7.41 53.16 -29.85
N ALA A 13 6.86 51.97 -30.12
CA ALA A 13 6.67 50.91 -29.16
C ALA A 13 8.05 50.48 -28.61
N ALA A 14 8.23 50.58 -27.30
CA ALA A 14 9.37 49.98 -26.62
C ALA A 14 9.00 48.56 -26.22
N CYS A 15 9.49 47.57 -26.98
CA CYS A 15 9.59 46.20 -26.51
C CYS A 15 10.64 46.16 -25.40
N ALA A 16 10.20 46.08 -24.14
CA ALA A 16 11.05 45.66 -23.04
C ALA A 16 11.16 44.14 -23.08
N VAL A 17 12.30 43.63 -23.54
CA VAL A 17 12.68 42.23 -23.33
C VAL A 17 13.10 42.13 -21.87
N GLY A 18 12.15 41.83 -20.99
CA GLY A 18 12.46 41.36 -19.65
C GLY A 18 12.89 39.90 -19.77
N LEU A 19 14.18 39.63 -19.53
CA LEU A 19 14.59 38.28 -19.14
C LEU A 19 13.91 37.99 -17.78
N GLY A 20 12.77 37.31 -17.82
CA GLY A 20 12.22 36.67 -16.64
C GLY A 20 13.12 35.47 -16.33
N VAL A 21 13.96 35.62 -15.32
CA VAL A 21 14.46 34.46 -14.58
C VAL A 21 13.24 33.83 -13.94
N LEU A 22 12.85 32.63 -14.39
CA LEU A 22 11.94 31.78 -13.66
C LEU A 22 12.68 31.39 -12.38
N VAL A 23 12.47 32.16 -11.32
CA VAL A 23 12.72 31.70 -9.96
C VAL A 23 11.55 30.77 -9.67
N ALA A 24 11.82 29.47 -9.54
CA ALA A 24 10.84 28.54 -8.98
C ALA A 24 10.41 29.11 -7.61
N PRO A 25 9.12 29.07 -7.25
CA PRO A 25 8.71 29.49 -5.92
C PRO A 25 9.44 28.58 -4.91
N GLN A 26 10.45 29.12 -4.22
CA GLN A 26 10.82 28.59 -2.91
C GLN A 26 9.54 28.64 -2.09
N ALA A 27 9.14 27.50 -1.52
CA ALA A 27 8.12 27.49 -0.48
C ALA A 27 8.58 28.52 0.57
N ALA A 28 7.83 29.61 0.69
CA ALA A 28 8.15 30.62 1.68
C ALA A 28 7.88 30.00 3.04
N VAL A 29 8.94 29.73 3.78
CA VAL A 29 8.88 29.38 5.20
C VAL A 29 7.98 30.40 5.90
N ALA A 30 6.99 29.91 6.65
CA ALA A 30 6.02 30.76 7.33
C ALA A 30 6.76 31.72 8.28
N ALA A 31 6.40 33.00 8.28
CA ALA A 31 7.02 33.95 9.20
C ALA A 31 6.72 33.56 10.67
N PRO A 32 7.62 33.86 11.62
CA PRO A 32 7.39 33.62 13.04
C PRO A 32 6.05 34.21 13.50
N ILE A 33 5.27 33.45 14.26
CA ILE A 33 4.00 33.97 14.79
C ILE A 33 4.33 35.08 15.79
N THR A 34 3.75 36.27 15.59
CA THR A 34 4.03 37.44 16.44
C THR A 34 2.85 37.68 17.38
N VAL A 35 3.04 37.39 18.66
CA VAL A 35 2.05 37.59 19.73
C VAL A 35 2.55 38.56 20.82
N ASP A 36 1.67 38.98 21.73
CA ASP A 36 2.12 39.57 23.00
C ASP A 36 2.45 38.43 23.98
N PRO A 37 3.72 38.19 24.31
CA PRO A 37 4.12 37.04 25.15
C PRO A 37 3.57 37.12 26.58
N ALA A 38 3.07 38.28 27.02
CA ALA A 38 2.42 38.41 28.33
C ALA A 38 0.98 37.92 28.33
N GLU A 39 0.33 37.88 27.16
CA GLU A 39 -1.09 37.53 27.00
C GLU A 39 -1.27 36.17 26.32
N THR A 40 -0.33 35.79 25.46
CA THR A 40 -0.43 34.59 24.61
C THR A 40 0.86 33.80 24.67
N ALA A 41 0.74 32.48 24.76
CA ALA A 41 1.85 31.55 24.61
C ALA A 41 1.88 30.94 23.22
N VAL A 42 3.06 30.50 22.76
CA VAL A 42 3.24 29.81 21.47
C VAL A 42 3.72 28.39 21.71
N VAL A 43 3.07 27.42 21.06
CA VAL A 43 3.48 26.00 21.06
C VAL A 43 3.68 25.55 19.61
N ASN A 44 4.92 25.17 19.27
CA ASN A 44 5.35 24.71 17.96
C ASN A 44 5.62 23.20 18.02
N LEU A 45 4.73 22.41 17.46
CA LEU A 45 4.86 20.96 17.38
C LEU A 45 5.46 20.60 16.02
N ILE A 46 6.66 20.03 16.04
CA ILE A 46 7.36 19.52 14.86
C ILE A 46 7.30 18.00 14.95
N HIS A 47 6.77 17.34 13.93
CA HIS A 47 6.52 15.91 13.96
C HIS A 47 7.01 15.23 12.69
N PHE A 48 7.57 14.03 12.84
CA PHE A 48 7.88 13.11 11.74
C PHE A 48 7.46 11.69 12.14
N ASN A 49 7.25 10.82 11.16
CA ASN A 49 6.81 9.44 11.36
C ASN A 49 7.51 8.52 10.34
N ASP A 50 7.53 7.22 10.62
CA ASP A 50 7.96 6.18 9.67
C ASP A 50 9.37 6.47 9.11
N PHE A 51 10.30 6.86 9.99
CA PHE A 51 11.68 7.18 9.59
C PHE A 51 12.44 5.92 9.13
N HIS A 52 12.08 4.74 9.66
CA HIS A 52 12.61 3.43 9.27
C HIS A 52 14.13 3.41 9.11
N GLY A 53 14.84 3.97 10.09
CA GLY A 53 16.30 4.04 10.10
C GLY A 53 16.92 4.47 8.77
N ARG A 54 16.30 5.43 8.06
CA ARG A 54 16.74 5.96 6.76
C ARG A 54 18.00 6.82 6.90
N LEU A 55 19.10 6.17 7.28
CA LEU A 55 20.42 6.79 7.40
C LEU A 55 21.11 6.80 6.04
N ASP A 56 21.08 7.95 5.38
CA ASP A 56 21.67 8.19 4.06
C ASP A 56 22.21 9.64 3.96
N ASP A 57 22.64 10.03 2.76
CA ASP A 57 23.20 11.37 2.52
C ASP A 57 22.20 12.52 2.80
N ASN A 58 20.90 12.23 2.89
CA ASN A 58 19.86 13.21 3.19
C ASN A 58 19.56 13.36 4.68
N THR A 59 20.00 12.44 5.55
CA THR A 59 19.73 12.51 6.99
C THR A 59 20.14 13.86 7.62
N PRO A 60 21.27 14.50 7.25
CA PRO A 60 21.59 15.84 7.75
C PRO A 60 20.63 16.93 7.27
N ALA A 61 20.07 16.80 6.07
CA ALA A 61 19.06 17.74 5.56
C ALA A 61 17.71 17.55 6.27
N PHE A 62 17.33 16.31 6.59
CA PHE A 62 16.17 16.03 7.46
C PHE A 62 16.32 16.73 8.83
N ALA A 63 17.45 16.51 9.52
CA ALA A 63 17.74 17.21 10.77
C ALA A 63 17.79 18.73 10.59
N GLY A 64 18.29 19.21 9.44
CA GLY A 64 18.31 20.62 9.08
C GLY A 64 16.91 21.23 8.97
N THR A 65 15.96 20.53 8.36
CA THR A 65 14.57 20.99 8.29
C THR A 65 13.94 21.10 9.68
N VAL A 66 14.16 20.11 10.54
CA VAL A 66 13.69 20.17 11.94
C VAL A 66 14.29 21.39 12.66
N GLU A 67 15.59 21.65 12.50
CA GLU A 67 16.25 22.81 13.10
C GLU A 67 15.77 24.15 12.52
N GLU A 68 15.49 24.23 11.22
CA GLU A 68 14.90 25.42 10.59
C GLU A 68 13.52 25.71 11.20
N LEU A 69 12.64 24.70 11.30
CA LEU A 69 11.30 24.84 11.90
C LEU A 69 11.34 25.17 13.39
N ARG A 70 12.31 24.60 14.12
CA ARG A 70 12.57 24.90 15.55
C ARG A 70 13.05 26.35 15.70
N ALA A 71 13.94 26.82 14.83
CA ALA A 71 14.44 28.19 14.84
C ALA A 71 13.39 29.23 14.43
N ASP A 72 12.42 28.84 13.58
CA ASP A 72 11.36 29.74 13.11
C ASP A 72 10.44 30.23 14.24
N GLN A 73 10.07 29.34 15.17
CA GLN A 73 9.23 29.73 16.31
C GLN A 73 10.04 29.97 17.58
N GLY A 74 11.24 29.40 17.71
CA GLY A 74 12.06 29.47 18.91
C GLY A 74 12.11 28.11 19.62
N GLU A 75 13.29 27.77 20.13
CA GLU A 75 13.54 26.49 20.80
C GLU A 75 12.69 26.34 22.07
N GLU A 76 12.52 27.42 22.83
CA GLU A 76 11.70 27.47 24.04
C GLU A 76 10.19 27.27 23.79
N HIS A 77 9.77 27.34 22.52
CA HIS A 77 8.38 27.17 22.10
C HIS A 77 8.17 25.84 21.38
N SER A 78 9.20 25.03 21.17
CA SER A 78 9.16 23.89 20.25
C SER A 78 9.25 22.54 20.95
N LEU A 79 8.43 21.58 20.50
CA LEU A 79 8.61 20.15 20.74
C LEU A 79 8.86 19.45 19.40
N VAL A 80 9.80 18.51 19.38
CA VAL A 80 10.06 17.62 18.25
C VAL A 80 9.63 16.21 18.62
N LEU A 81 8.64 15.69 17.91
CA LEU A 81 7.95 14.44 18.23
C LEU A 81 8.11 13.43 17.09
N SER A 82 8.06 12.14 17.44
CA SER A 82 8.10 11.04 16.48
C SER A 82 6.86 10.16 16.59
N GLY A 83 6.12 10.01 15.49
CA GLY A 83 4.93 9.16 15.43
C GLY A 83 5.19 7.66 15.42
N GLY A 84 6.38 7.18 15.80
CA GLY A 84 6.76 5.76 15.75
C GLY A 84 7.35 5.31 14.41
N ASP A 85 7.74 4.04 14.34
CA ASP A 85 8.50 3.41 13.24
C ASP A 85 9.77 4.20 12.88
N SER A 86 10.45 4.67 13.92
CA SER A 86 11.73 5.34 13.77
C SER A 86 12.84 4.33 13.44
N ILE A 87 12.72 3.12 13.96
CA ILE A 87 13.61 1.97 13.75
C ILE A 87 12.84 0.78 13.17
N GLY A 88 13.53 -0.30 12.79
CA GLY A 88 12.91 -1.43 12.09
C GLY A 88 12.58 -1.10 10.63
N ALA A 89 12.34 -2.12 9.82
CA ALA A 89 12.36 -2.05 8.35
C ALA A 89 13.53 -1.24 7.74
N SER A 90 14.65 -1.16 8.47
CA SER A 90 15.61 -0.07 8.27
C SER A 90 16.58 -0.32 7.13
N LEU A 91 17.08 0.77 6.52
CA LEU A 91 18.18 0.68 5.57
C LEU A 91 19.36 -0.09 6.18
N PHE A 92 20.11 -0.78 5.33
CA PHE A 92 21.29 -1.55 5.76
C PHE A 92 22.30 -0.71 6.55
N SER A 93 22.39 0.60 6.26
CA SER A 93 23.21 1.56 7.01
C SER A 93 22.89 1.59 8.50
N SER A 94 21.63 1.37 8.87
CA SER A 94 21.18 1.30 10.26
C SER A 94 21.02 -0.14 10.76
N SER A 95 20.34 -1.00 9.99
CA SER A 95 19.97 -2.35 10.44
C SER A 95 21.17 -3.27 10.66
N SER A 96 22.27 -3.10 9.92
CA SER A 96 23.53 -3.82 10.14
C SER A 96 24.17 -3.54 11.51
N GLN A 97 23.72 -2.48 12.18
CA GLN A 97 24.16 -1.99 13.49
C GLN A 97 23.02 -2.02 14.52
N GLN A 98 21.98 -2.83 14.25
CA GLN A 98 20.79 -2.99 15.11
C GLN A 98 20.08 -1.66 15.37
N ASP A 99 20.10 -0.74 14.40
CA ASP A 99 19.47 0.58 14.47
C ASP A 99 20.01 1.51 15.57
N THR A 100 21.11 1.13 16.22
CA THR A 100 21.80 1.97 17.22
C THR A 100 22.15 3.35 16.66
N PRO A 101 22.71 3.47 15.43
CA PRO A 101 23.03 4.79 14.90
C PRO A 101 21.79 5.65 14.62
N THR A 102 20.62 5.04 14.35
CA THR A 102 19.37 5.80 14.20
C THR A 102 18.97 6.40 15.55
N LEU A 103 19.00 5.62 16.63
CA LEU A 103 18.74 6.14 17.97
C LEU A 103 19.72 7.25 18.34
N GLU A 104 21.00 7.10 18.00
CA GLU A 104 22.02 8.15 18.21
C GLU A 104 21.72 9.43 17.41
N VAL A 105 21.24 9.31 16.16
CA VAL A 105 20.79 10.46 15.35
C VAL A 105 19.60 11.17 16.00
N LEU A 106 18.61 10.41 16.47
CA LEU A 106 17.42 10.98 17.13
C LEU A 106 17.77 11.64 18.47
N ASN A 107 18.68 11.06 19.26
CA ASN A 107 19.23 11.69 20.45
C ASN A 107 19.97 13.00 20.11
N ALA A 108 20.77 13.01 19.04
CA ALA A 108 21.49 14.21 18.59
C ALA A 108 20.57 15.32 18.08
N MET A 109 19.39 14.96 17.58
CA MET A 109 18.33 15.91 17.21
C MET A 109 17.60 16.46 18.45
N GLU A 110 17.77 15.83 19.61
CA GLU A 110 17.06 16.15 20.84
C GLU A 110 15.55 16.13 20.60
N ILE A 111 15.03 14.97 20.15
CA ILE A 111 13.58 14.77 20.09
C ILE A 111 13.02 14.60 21.51
N ASP A 112 11.78 15.02 21.72
CA ASP A 112 11.15 15.11 23.03
C ASP A 112 10.40 13.83 23.42
N ALA A 113 9.74 13.17 22.47
CA ALA A 113 9.08 11.88 22.66
C ALA A 113 8.89 11.14 21.33
N SER A 114 8.65 9.84 21.42
CA SER A 114 8.20 9.01 20.31
C SER A 114 7.00 8.17 20.73
N ALA A 115 5.94 8.12 19.93
CA ALA A 115 5.05 6.98 19.97
C ALA A 115 5.83 5.70 19.61
N VAL A 116 5.37 4.54 20.10
CA VAL A 116 5.78 3.26 19.53
C VAL A 116 4.97 3.00 18.25
N GLY A 117 5.64 2.63 17.18
CA GLY A 117 5.05 2.02 15.99
C GLY A 117 5.19 0.50 16.04
N ASN A 118 4.69 -0.19 15.02
CA ASN A 118 4.78 -1.65 14.98
C ASN A 118 6.24 -2.11 14.80
N HIS A 119 7.07 -1.39 14.05
CA HIS A 119 8.45 -1.80 13.76
C HIS A 119 9.40 -1.64 14.97
N GLU A 120 9.02 -0.89 16.01
CA GLU A 120 9.69 -0.96 17.31
C GLU A 120 9.61 -2.36 17.96
N PHE A 121 8.67 -3.21 17.53
CA PHE A 121 8.50 -4.60 18.00
C PHE A 121 9.11 -5.65 17.05
N ASP A 122 9.79 -5.27 15.97
CA ASP A 122 10.40 -6.21 15.00
C ASP A 122 11.34 -7.22 15.66
N ARG A 123 12.13 -6.76 16.64
CA ARG A 123 13.05 -7.60 17.43
C ARG A 123 12.45 -8.09 18.75
N GLY A 124 11.15 -7.88 18.93
CA GLY A 124 10.37 -8.28 20.09
C GLY A 124 10.37 -7.27 21.26
N ILE A 125 9.44 -7.48 22.18
CA ILE A 125 9.21 -6.60 23.33
C ILE A 125 10.44 -6.45 24.25
N ASP A 126 11.26 -7.50 24.37
CA ASP A 126 12.48 -7.48 25.18
C ASP A 126 13.53 -6.51 24.62
N ASP A 127 13.61 -6.37 23.29
CA ASP A 127 14.53 -5.43 22.64
C ASP A 127 14.05 -3.97 22.82
N LEU A 128 12.74 -3.75 22.67
CA LEU A 128 12.11 -2.45 22.93
C LEU A 128 12.32 -2.01 24.39
N GLN A 129 11.97 -2.88 25.35
CA GLN A 129 12.08 -2.58 26.78
C GLN A 129 13.52 -2.55 27.31
N GLY A 130 14.45 -3.16 26.59
CA GLY A 130 15.87 -3.16 26.91
C GLY A 130 16.63 -2.17 26.04
N ARG A 131 17.31 -2.71 25.02
CA ARG A 131 18.30 -1.99 24.20
C ARG A 131 17.76 -0.67 23.66
N VAL A 132 16.55 -0.65 23.10
CA VAL A 132 15.99 0.55 22.46
C VAL A 132 15.77 1.66 23.48
N ARG A 133 15.01 1.40 24.55
CA ARG A 133 14.77 2.38 25.63
C ARG A 133 16.01 2.74 26.43
N ASP A 134 16.97 1.83 26.59
CA ASP A 134 18.24 2.11 27.25
C ASP A 134 19.17 3.01 26.41
N THR A 135 18.96 3.05 25.08
CA THR A 135 19.76 3.85 24.14
C THR A 135 19.11 5.19 23.83
N ALA A 136 17.78 5.27 23.78
CA ALA A 136 17.05 6.50 23.52
C ALA A 136 17.15 7.47 24.72
N ASP A 137 17.46 8.73 24.44
CA ASP A 137 17.48 9.82 25.44
C ASP A 137 16.08 10.44 25.65
N PHE A 138 15.05 9.88 25.01
CA PHE A 138 13.65 10.30 25.01
C PHE A 138 12.72 9.12 25.34
N PRO A 139 11.52 9.38 25.89
CA PRO A 139 10.54 8.34 26.18
C PRO A 139 9.87 7.80 24.91
N TYR A 140 9.65 6.48 24.90
CA TYR A 140 8.70 5.82 24.01
C TYR A 140 7.33 5.68 24.70
N LEU A 141 6.27 6.02 23.97
CA LEU A 141 4.89 6.10 24.48
C LEU A 141 3.99 5.04 23.82
N GLY A 142 3.42 4.13 24.60
CA GLY A 142 2.59 3.02 24.13
C GLY A 142 1.29 2.88 24.90
N ALA A 143 0.41 3.88 24.82
CA ALA A 143 -0.91 3.88 25.44
C ALA A 143 -1.72 2.66 24.98
N GLY A 144 -2.28 1.92 25.95
CA GLY A 144 -3.09 0.73 25.66
C GLY A 144 -2.30 -0.54 25.36
N VAL A 145 -0.96 -0.49 25.35
CA VAL A 145 -0.12 -1.68 25.19
C VAL A 145 0.22 -2.26 26.56
N THR A 146 -0.02 -3.56 26.73
CA THR A 146 0.27 -4.26 27.99
C THR A 146 1.06 -5.54 27.74
N GLN A 147 1.90 -5.93 28.69
CA GLN A 147 2.56 -7.23 28.75
C GLN A 147 2.10 -7.97 30.00
N ASP A 148 1.54 -9.17 29.82
CA ASP A 148 0.95 -9.97 30.90
C ASP A 148 -0.05 -9.18 31.76
N GLY A 149 -0.85 -8.32 31.10
CA GLY A 149 -1.84 -7.45 31.72
C GLY A 149 -1.29 -6.23 32.48
N THR A 150 0.00 -5.93 32.35
CA THR A 150 0.64 -4.73 32.93
C THR A 150 1.03 -3.77 31.80
N ALA A 151 0.68 -2.49 31.92
CA ALA A 151 1.09 -1.48 30.93
C ALA A 151 2.61 -1.44 30.77
N ILE A 152 3.09 -1.34 29.52
CA ILE A 152 4.53 -1.33 29.21
C ILE A 152 5.19 0.02 29.53
N ASP A 153 4.40 1.08 29.64
CA ASP A 153 4.73 2.45 30.06
C ASP A 153 3.45 3.20 30.48
N GLU A 154 3.56 4.50 30.77
CA GLU A 154 2.41 5.35 31.15
C GLU A 154 1.52 5.74 29.95
N GLY A 155 2.04 5.64 28.72
CA GLY A 155 1.37 6.03 27.47
C GLY A 155 1.43 7.52 27.15
N TYR A 156 1.99 8.35 28.03
CA TYR A 156 2.12 9.80 27.84
C TYR A 156 3.31 10.41 28.57
N GLU A 157 3.68 11.62 28.18
CA GLU A 157 4.64 12.49 28.87
C GLU A 157 4.13 13.94 28.89
N LEU A 158 4.53 14.72 29.90
CA LEU A 158 4.13 16.12 30.08
C LEU A 158 5.33 17.06 29.89
N PHE A 159 5.17 18.06 29.04
CA PHE A 159 6.20 19.05 28.71
C PHE A 159 5.72 20.47 29.05
N GLU A 160 6.60 21.32 29.59
CA GLU A 160 6.31 22.75 29.76
C GLU A 160 6.88 23.53 28.56
N VAL A 161 6.00 24.15 27.76
CA VAL A 161 6.35 24.91 26.55
C VAL A 161 5.80 26.32 26.68
N ASP A 162 6.66 27.34 26.70
CA ASP A 162 6.29 28.74 26.98
C ASP A 162 5.38 28.94 28.23
N GLY A 163 5.52 28.05 29.22
CA GLY A 163 4.72 28.04 30.44
C GLY A 163 3.31 27.46 30.29
N VAL A 164 3.03 26.77 29.18
CA VAL A 164 1.85 25.95 28.91
C VAL A 164 2.24 24.48 29.12
N MET A 165 1.42 23.70 29.82
CA MET A 165 1.64 22.26 29.95
C MET A 165 1.08 21.53 28.73
N VAL A 166 1.93 20.84 27.99
CA VAL A 166 1.58 20.03 26.82
C VAL A 166 1.66 18.55 27.20
N GLY A 167 0.55 17.83 27.11
CA GLY A 167 0.51 16.37 27.26
C GLY A 167 0.59 15.68 25.92
N VAL A 168 1.62 14.86 25.71
CA VAL A 168 1.79 14.07 24.49
C VAL A 168 1.45 12.62 24.81
N ILE A 169 0.49 12.05 24.08
CA ILE A 169 0.00 10.68 24.25
C ILE A 169 0.36 9.90 22.99
N GLY A 170 1.09 8.79 23.11
CA GLY A 170 1.43 7.93 21.98
C GLY A 170 0.65 6.63 22.00
N ALA A 171 0.10 6.22 20.87
CA ALA A 171 -0.65 4.97 20.70
C ALA A 171 -0.27 4.29 19.38
N VAL A 172 -0.32 2.96 19.36
CA VAL A 172 0.04 2.13 18.20
C VAL A 172 -1.19 1.43 17.62
N THR A 173 -1.17 1.14 16.32
CA THR A 173 -2.23 0.36 15.68
C THR A 173 -2.50 -0.98 16.39
N GLN A 174 -3.78 -1.31 16.51
CA GLN A 174 -4.27 -2.63 16.94
C GLN A 174 -3.85 -3.76 15.99
N GLU A 175 -3.43 -3.43 14.77
CA GLU A 175 -2.95 -4.38 13.77
C GLU A 175 -1.54 -4.89 14.07
N THR A 176 -0.83 -4.32 15.06
CA THR A 176 0.55 -4.72 15.39
C THR A 176 0.75 -6.25 15.49
N PRO A 177 -0.12 -7.05 16.14
CA PRO A 177 0.01 -8.51 16.19
C PRO A 177 0.02 -9.21 14.84
N SER A 178 -0.58 -8.63 13.79
CA SER A 178 -0.52 -9.15 12.41
C SER A 178 0.66 -8.61 11.62
N LEU A 179 1.39 -7.62 12.14
CA LEU A 179 2.47 -6.90 11.46
C LEU A 179 3.87 -7.27 11.94
N VAL A 180 3.97 -7.92 13.11
CA VAL A 180 5.25 -8.36 13.69
C VAL A 180 5.23 -9.85 14.03
N SER A 181 6.42 -10.41 14.31
CA SER A 181 6.55 -11.81 14.68
C SER A 181 5.78 -12.14 15.97
N PRO A 182 4.81 -13.07 15.96
CA PRO A 182 4.05 -13.42 17.17
C PRO A 182 4.92 -13.93 18.32
N ALA A 183 6.07 -14.54 18.00
CA ALA A 183 7.04 -14.98 19.02
C ALA A 183 7.75 -13.81 19.72
N GLY A 184 7.92 -12.67 19.04
CA GLY A 184 8.54 -11.47 19.59
C GLY A 184 7.63 -10.70 20.55
N ILE A 185 6.32 -10.94 20.49
CA ILE A 185 5.28 -10.23 21.26
C ILE A 185 4.46 -11.18 22.14
N GLU A 186 5.01 -12.34 22.51
CA GLU A 186 4.30 -13.28 23.39
C GLU A 186 3.90 -12.58 24.71
N GLY A 187 2.60 -12.65 25.04
CA GLY A 187 2.04 -12.01 26.24
C GLY A 187 1.79 -10.50 26.11
N VAL A 188 2.08 -9.90 24.96
CA VAL A 188 1.77 -8.49 24.68
C VAL A 188 0.37 -8.37 24.08
N GLU A 189 -0.45 -7.47 24.63
CA GLU A 189 -1.79 -7.14 24.14
C GLU A 189 -1.82 -5.68 23.69
N PHE A 190 -2.43 -5.44 22.53
CA PHE A 190 -2.60 -4.13 21.92
C PHE A 190 -4.08 -3.74 22.01
N GLY A 191 -4.40 -2.82 22.91
CA GLY A 191 -5.76 -2.34 23.14
C GLY A 191 -6.24 -1.37 22.06
N ASP A 192 -7.50 -0.95 22.16
CA ASP A 192 -8.07 0.09 21.30
C ASP A 192 -7.34 1.42 21.51
N PRO A 193 -6.64 1.95 20.48
CA PRO A 193 -5.80 3.13 20.64
C PRO A 193 -6.65 4.36 20.94
N VAL A 194 -7.85 4.48 20.36
CA VAL A 194 -8.75 5.62 20.62
C VAL A 194 -9.27 5.54 22.05
N ALA A 195 -9.66 4.36 22.51
CA ALA A 195 -10.07 4.18 23.91
C ALA A 195 -8.93 4.49 24.89
N ALA A 196 -7.70 4.07 24.57
CA ALA A 196 -6.52 4.32 25.40
C ALA A 196 -6.15 5.81 25.47
N VAL A 197 -6.12 6.50 24.32
CA VAL A 197 -5.88 7.94 24.24
C VAL A 197 -6.96 8.70 25.01
N ASN A 198 -8.24 8.36 24.81
CA ASN A 198 -9.34 9.01 25.51
C ASN A 198 -9.23 8.86 27.04
N ALA A 199 -8.86 7.68 27.53
CA ALA A 199 -8.69 7.45 28.95
C ALA A 199 -7.54 8.29 29.55
N ILE A 200 -6.47 8.53 28.79
CA ILE A 200 -5.36 9.37 29.23
C ILE A 200 -5.72 10.86 29.10
N ALA A 201 -6.35 11.29 28.02
CA ALA A 201 -6.81 12.67 27.85
C ALA A 201 -7.80 13.08 28.96
N ASP A 202 -8.70 12.17 29.36
CA ASP A 202 -9.61 12.38 30.50
C ASP A 202 -8.82 12.55 31.81
N ARG A 203 -7.76 11.75 32.02
CA ARG A 203 -6.89 11.88 33.21
C ARG A 203 -6.17 13.23 33.23
N LEU A 204 -5.63 13.67 32.09
CA LEU A 204 -4.88 14.92 31.96
C LEU A 204 -5.74 16.19 32.06
N SER A 205 -7.06 16.04 32.18
CA SER A 205 -8.02 17.15 32.25
C SER A 205 -9.04 17.00 33.39
N ASP A 206 -8.85 16.05 34.33
CA ASP A 206 -9.81 15.78 35.42
C ASP A 206 -9.62 16.68 36.66
N GLY A 207 -8.53 17.44 36.72
CA GLY A 207 -8.18 18.32 37.83
C GLY A 207 -7.50 17.61 39.02
N ASP A 208 -7.10 16.34 38.89
CA ASP A 208 -6.24 15.63 39.85
C ASP A 208 -4.75 15.86 39.57
N ALA A 209 -4.17 16.86 40.22
CA ALA A 209 -2.73 17.17 40.15
C ALA A 209 -1.75 16.00 40.46
N ALA A 210 -2.21 14.83 40.91
CA ALA A 210 -1.40 13.64 41.07
C ALA A 210 -0.96 12.97 39.74
N ASN A 211 -1.74 13.11 38.66
CA ASN A 211 -1.38 12.60 37.32
C ASN A 211 -0.79 13.69 36.40
N GLY A 212 -0.84 14.94 36.85
CA GLY A 212 -0.46 16.13 36.08
C GLY A 212 -1.58 16.57 35.14
N GLU A 213 -1.68 17.87 34.87
CA GLU A 213 -2.71 18.43 33.98
C GLU A 213 -2.05 18.98 32.73
N ALA A 214 -2.73 18.86 31.61
CA ALA A 214 -2.34 19.45 30.34
C ALA A 214 -3.28 20.60 29.97
N ASP A 215 -2.70 21.71 29.52
CA ASP A 215 -3.42 22.81 28.89
C ASP A 215 -3.64 22.52 27.40
N VAL A 216 -2.71 21.78 26.77
CA VAL A 216 -2.78 21.31 25.38
C VAL A 216 -2.55 19.81 25.36
N VAL A 217 -3.41 19.04 24.68
CA VAL A 217 -3.24 17.58 24.53
C VAL A 217 -2.99 17.22 23.08
N VAL A 218 -1.88 16.51 22.85
CA VAL A 218 -1.45 16.00 21.55
C VAL A 218 -1.57 14.47 21.57
N ALA A 219 -2.20 13.90 20.55
CA ALA A 219 -2.24 12.46 20.33
C ALA A 219 -1.41 12.06 19.11
N GLU A 220 -0.42 11.21 19.31
CA GLU A 220 0.37 10.56 18.27
C GLU A 220 -0.16 9.14 18.07
N TYR A 221 -0.88 8.91 16.98
CA TYR A 221 -1.34 7.59 16.58
C TYR A 221 -0.41 7.03 15.50
N HIS A 222 0.24 5.92 15.77
CA HIS A 222 0.87 5.10 14.73
C HIS A 222 -0.21 4.27 14.00
N GLU A 223 -1.10 4.99 13.32
CA GLU A 223 -2.24 4.55 12.53
C GLU A 223 -2.68 5.75 11.65
N GLY A 224 -3.37 5.53 10.53
CA GLY A 224 -3.74 6.63 9.64
C GLY A 224 -4.67 6.28 8.48
N ALA A 225 -4.91 7.28 7.63
CA ALA A 225 -5.66 7.12 6.39
C ALA A 225 -4.79 6.58 5.24
N GLU A 226 -5.42 5.89 4.29
CA GLU A 226 -4.81 5.48 3.01
C GLU A 226 -5.15 6.48 1.88
N VAL A 227 -4.76 7.74 2.06
CA VAL A 227 -4.94 8.75 1.02
C VAL A 227 -3.70 9.63 0.92
N ASP A 228 -3.10 9.65 -0.26
CA ASP A 228 -1.97 10.53 -0.53
C ASP A 228 -2.46 11.82 -1.18
N LEU A 229 -2.18 12.96 -0.54
CA LEU A 229 -2.48 14.28 -1.05
C LEU A 229 -1.20 15.03 -1.38
N GLU A 230 -1.29 15.98 -2.32
CA GLU A 230 -0.21 16.93 -2.53
C GLU A 230 0.12 17.67 -1.21
N PRO A 231 1.41 17.79 -0.83
CA PRO A 231 1.78 18.48 0.39
C PRO A 231 1.19 19.88 0.45
N ASN A 232 0.45 20.18 1.52
CA ASN A 232 -0.25 21.46 1.73
C ASN A 232 -1.26 21.83 0.62
N ALA A 233 -1.95 20.84 0.05
CA ALA A 233 -3.10 21.08 -0.81
C ALA A 233 -4.11 22.05 -0.16
N PRO A 234 -4.86 22.86 -0.93
CA PRO A 234 -5.86 23.76 -0.37
C PRO A 234 -6.84 23.01 0.54
N GLN A 235 -7.17 23.59 1.70
CA GLN A 235 -8.03 22.88 2.68
C GLN A 235 -9.38 22.44 2.11
N ALA A 236 -9.96 23.18 1.15
CA ALA A 236 -11.19 22.77 0.48
C ALA A 236 -11.04 21.44 -0.30
N ASP A 237 -9.87 21.19 -0.88
CA ASP A 237 -9.56 19.95 -1.60
C ASP A 237 -9.28 18.83 -0.61
N GLN A 238 -8.51 19.12 0.46
CA GLN A 238 -8.23 18.17 1.52
C GLN A 238 -9.52 17.69 2.22
N SER A 239 -10.43 18.60 2.60
CA SER A 239 -11.70 18.24 3.24
C SER A 239 -12.62 17.41 2.35
N ALA A 240 -12.52 17.52 1.02
CA ALA A 240 -13.29 16.68 0.11
C ALA A 240 -12.80 15.23 0.11
N ALA A 241 -11.51 14.99 0.35
CA ALA A 241 -10.92 13.67 0.46
C ALA A 241 -11.17 13.00 1.83
N LEU A 242 -11.34 13.79 2.89
CA LEU A 242 -11.53 13.29 4.27
C LEU A 242 -12.73 12.33 4.39
N GLU A 243 -13.87 12.66 3.77
CA GLU A 243 -15.06 11.79 3.80
C GLU A 243 -14.81 10.43 3.13
N SER A 244 -14.03 10.38 2.05
CA SER A 244 -13.65 9.10 1.42
C SER A 244 -12.70 8.33 2.32
N ALA A 245 -11.65 8.99 2.82
CA ALA A 245 -10.67 8.37 3.71
C ALA A 245 -11.33 7.74 4.95
N MET A 246 -12.28 8.44 5.57
CA MET A 246 -13.08 7.90 6.66
C MET A 246 -14.02 6.79 6.20
N ALA A 247 -14.56 6.81 4.99
CA ALA A 247 -15.37 5.72 4.46
C ALA A 247 -14.54 4.44 4.24
N ASP A 248 -13.29 4.60 3.80
CA ASP A 248 -12.38 3.53 3.40
C ASP A 248 -11.70 2.86 4.60
N SER A 249 -11.48 3.57 5.72
CA SER A 249 -10.90 3.01 6.95
C SER A 249 -11.77 3.27 8.18
N ALA A 250 -12.23 2.21 8.83
CA ALA A 250 -12.99 2.30 10.08
C ALA A 250 -12.12 2.77 11.25
N ALA A 251 -10.86 2.32 11.32
CA ALA A 251 -9.90 2.75 12.32
C ALA A 251 -9.63 4.25 12.22
N PHE A 252 -9.37 4.76 11.01
CA PHE A 252 -9.15 6.18 10.78
C PHE A 252 -10.40 7.02 11.09
N ARG A 253 -11.59 6.54 10.70
CA ARG A 253 -12.86 7.19 11.09
C ARG A 253 -12.98 7.31 12.61
N SER A 254 -12.66 6.25 13.35
CA SER A 254 -12.69 6.26 14.82
C SER A 254 -11.70 7.29 15.40
N ILE A 255 -10.48 7.38 14.85
CA ILE A 255 -9.51 8.40 15.26
C ILE A 255 -10.08 9.81 15.10
N VAL A 256 -10.72 10.10 13.97
CA VAL A 256 -11.27 11.44 13.68
C VAL A 256 -12.50 11.74 14.55
N GLU A 257 -13.49 10.84 14.54
CA GLU A 257 -14.83 11.06 15.11
C GLU A 257 -14.92 10.76 16.62
N GLU A 258 -14.09 9.85 17.15
CA GLU A 258 -14.22 9.31 18.50
C GLU A 258 -13.07 9.67 19.45
N THR A 259 -11.93 10.20 18.95
CA THR A 259 -10.87 10.74 19.83
C THR A 259 -11.41 11.95 20.60
N SER A 260 -11.17 11.97 21.92
CA SER A 260 -11.74 12.86 22.91
C SER A 260 -11.73 14.33 22.48
N PRO A 261 -12.79 15.11 22.79
CA PRO A 261 -12.80 16.56 22.57
C PRO A 261 -11.71 17.32 23.32
N ALA A 262 -11.07 16.71 24.33
CA ALA A 262 -9.93 17.28 25.03
C ALA A 262 -8.60 17.21 24.24
N VAL A 263 -8.55 16.44 23.14
CA VAL A 263 -7.36 16.33 22.28
C VAL A 263 -7.39 17.42 21.20
N ASP A 264 -6.37 18.28 21.22
CA ASP A 264 -6.26 19.47 20.37
C ASP A 264 -5.56 19.21 19.05
N VAL A 265 -4.63 18.26 19.01
CA VAL A 265 -3.84 17.92 17.81
C VAL A 265 -3.71 16.41 17.68
N ILE A 266 -3.93 15.90 16.47
CA ILE A 266 -3.69 14.50 16.11
C ILE A 266 -2.57 14.45 15.07
N PHE A 267 -1.51 13.72 15.42
CA PHE A 267 -0.51 13.27 14.48
C PHE A 267 -0.73 11.78 14.16
N ASN A 268 -0.62 11.43 12.89
CA ASN A 268 -0.74 10.07 12.39
C ASN A 268 0.61 9.56 11.85
N GLY A 269 0.70 8.24 11.62
CA GLY A 269 1.83 7.52 11.00
C GLY A 269 1.35 6.23 10.31
N HIS A 270 2.22 5.24 10.18
CA HIS A 270 1.94 3.85 9.74
C HIS A 270 1.60 3.67 8.25
N THR A 271 0.77 4.55 7.68
CA THR A 271 0.30 4.42 6.30
C THR A 271 1.25 5.05 5.28
N HIS A 272 2.21 5.86 5.73
CA HIS A 272 3.19 6.62 4.94
C HIS A 272 2.57 7.64 3.99
N GLN A 273 1.37 8.13 4.31
CA GLN A 273 0.61 9.00 3.42
C GLN A 273 0.80 10.49 3.78
N THR A 274 0.50 11.37 2.83
CA THR A 274 0.60 12.82 3.03
C THR A 274 -0.77 13.46 3.21
N TYR A 275 -1.01 14.09 4.36
CA TYR A 275 -2.19 14.94 4.60
C TYR A 275 -2.00 15.88 5.80
N SER A 276 -2.70 17.03 5.76
CA SER A 276 -2.73 18.00 6.86
C SER A 276 -4.13 18.65 6.96
N TRP A 277 -5.09 17.89 7.49
CA TRP A 277 -6.48 18.31 7.60
C TRP A 277 -6.72 19.22 8.81
N LEU A 278 -7.64 20.18 8.65
CA LEU A 278 -8.43 20.70 9.76
C LEU A 278 -9.76 19.94 9.80
N ALA A 279 -9.76 18.78 10.46
CA ALA A 279 -10.90 17.88 10.52
C ALA A 279 -11.95 18.37 11.53
N PRO A 280 -13.25 18.09 11.33
CA PRO A 280 -14.28 18.38 12.33
C PRO A 280 -13.93 17.74 13.69
N ALA A 281 -14.00 18.52 14.75
CA ALA A 281 -13.80 18.02 16.11
C ALA A 281 -15.14 17.51 16.70
N PRO A 282 -15.11 16.52 17.61
CA PRO A 282 -16.32 15.99 18.23
C PRO A 282 -17.04 17.03 19.10
N GLU A 283 -18.33 16.79 19.37
CA GLU A 283 -19.13 17.67 20.22
C GLU A 283 -18.48 17.83 21.61
N GLY A 284 -18.28 19.09 22.03
CA GLY A 284 -17.65 19.43 23.30
C GLY A 284 -16.19 19.85 23.19
N ALA A 285 -15.56 19.72 22.00
CA ALA A 285 -14.25 20.29 21.74
C ALA A 285 -14.29 21.82 21.80
N GLU A 286 -13.17 22.44 22.18
CA GLU A 286 -13.05 23.90 22.23
C GLU A 286 -13.20 24.53 20.84
N ASN A 287 -12.58 23.90 19.84
CA ASN A 287 -12.61 24.33 18.45
C ASN A 287 -13.54 23.46 17.60
N GLU A 288 -14.19 24.06 16.59
CA GLU A 288 -15.05 23.31 15.64
C GLU A 288 -14.25 22.32 14.77
N THR A 289 -12.94 22.56 14.63
CA THR A 289 -12.00 21.73 13.86
C THR A 289 -10.69 21.59 14.61
N ARG A 290 -9.97 20.47 14.39
CA ARG A 290 -8.61 20.24 14.89
C ARG A 290 -7.66 19.70 13.81
N PRO A 291 -6.34 19.88 13.94
CA PRO A 291 -5.36 19.28 13.03
C PRO A 291 -5.37 17.75 13.11
N VAL A 292 -5.37 17.08 11.95
CA VAL A 292 -5.12 15.65 11.76
C VAL A 292 -4.08 15.53 10.65
N VAL A 293 -2.85 15.18 10.99
CA VAL A 293 -1.68 15.40 10.13
C VAL A 293 -0.78 14.17 10.05
N GLN A 294 -0.35 13.79 8.84
CA GLN A 294 0.72 12.81 8.61
C GLN A 294 1.72 13.35 7.58
N GLY A 295 3.01 13.15 7.83
CA GLY A 295 4.10 13.70 7.03
C GLY A 295 4.80 12.68 6.14
N SER A 296 4.07 11.90 5.34
CA SER A 296 4.66 10.84 4.51
C SER A 296 5.54 9.90 5.37
N SER A 297 6.78 9.61 4.96
CA SER A 297 7.74 8.74 5.65
C SER A 297 9.19 9.15 5.36
N TYR A 298 10.15 8.42 5.94
CA TYR A 298 11.59 8.49 5.64
C TYR A 298 12.26 9.86 5.81
N GLY A 299 11.63 10.78 6.56
CA GLY A 299 12.11 12.15 6.73
C GLY A 299 12.03 13.00 5.46
N GLU A 300 11.11 12.66 4.54
CA GLU A 300 10.88 13.43 3.30
C GLU A 300 10.02 14.68 3.54
N LEU A 301 8.99 14.54 4.38
CA LEU A 301 8.14 15.64 4.84
C LEU A 301 8.15 15.70 6.38
N ILE A 302 8.20 16.90 6.93
CA ILE A 302 8.17 17.17 8.36
C ILE A 302 6.90 17.95 8.66
N SER A 303 6.05 17.41 9.51
CA SER A 303 4.79 18.05 9.90
C SER A 303 5.05 19.15 10.91
N GLN A 304 4.37 20.29 10.75
CA GLN A 304 4.43 21.40 11.68
C GLN A 304 3.02 21.87 12.03
N VAL A 305 2.71 21.89 13.33
CA VAL A 305 1.52 22.52 13.88
C VAL A 305 1.95 23.61 14.85
N VAL A 306 1.51 24.85 14.62
CA VAL A 306 1.77 25.96 15.56
C VAL A 306 0.46 26.41 16.17
N LEU A 307 0.40 26.40 17.49
CA LEU A 307 -0.73 26.83 18.29
C LEU A 307 -0.39 28.13 19.03
N THR A 308 -1.40 28.97 19.21
CA THR A 308 -1.37 30.05 20.20
C THR A 308 -2.34 29.74 21.33
N VAL A 309 -1.94 30.02 22.56
CA VAL A 309 -2.73 29.76 23.77
C VAL A 309 -2.93 31.06 24.55
N ASP A 310 -4.17 31.51 24.72
CA ASP A 310 -4.48 32.66 25.58
C ASP A 310 -4.20 32.31 27.04
N ARG A 311 -3.23 32.98 27.66
CA ARG A 311 -2.78 32.68 29.03
C ARG A 311 -3.83 32.97 30.11
N ALA A 312 -4.89 33.72 29.79
CA ALA A 312 -5.95 34.08 30.74
C ALA A 312 -7.15 33.15 30.66
N THR A 313 -7.50 32.68 29.45
CA THR A 313 -8.68 31.82 29.22
C THR A 313 -8.31 30.37 28.94
N GLY A 314 -7.08 30.08 28.55
CA GLY A 314 -6.64 28.78 28.04
C GLY A 314 -7.06 28.53 26.60
N ALA A 315 -7.53 29.54 25.86
CA ALA A 315 -8.11 29.33 24.54
C ALA A 315 -7.04 29.06 23.49
N ILE A 316 -7.22 28.00 22.71
CA ILE A 316 -6.26 27.53 21.71
C ILE A 316 -6.69 27.93 20.30
N GLU A 317 -5.78 28.55 19.54
CA GLU A 317 -5.96 28.81 18.10
C GLU A 317 -4.86 28.09 17.28
N VAL A 318 -5.26 27.45 16.17
CA VAL A 318 -4.33 26.83 15.22
C VAL A 318 -3.87 27.88 14.21
N GLU A 319 -2.60 28.27 14.26
CA GLU A 319 -2.00 29.23 13.33
C GLU A 319 -1.45 28.55 12.07
N ILE A 320 -0.85 27.37 12.26
CA ILE A 320 -0.18 26.59 11.20
C ILE A 320 -0.54 25.12 11.38
N ALA A 321 -0.85 24.44 10.28
CA ALA A 321 -0.90 22.98 10.16
C ALA A 321 -0.46 22.60 8.74
N GLN A 322 0.78 22.12 8.59
CA GLN A 322 1.41 21.91 7.28
C GLN A 322 2.41 20.74 7.28
N ASN A 323 2.70 20.21 6.09
CA ASN A 323 3.84 19.31 5.84
C ASN A 323 4.92 20.06 5.08
N VAL A 324 6.13 20.12 5.63
CA VAL A 324 7.26 20.86 5.06
C VAL A 324 8.23 19.87 4.43
N ALA A 325 8.50 20.03 3.14
CA ALA A 325 9.48 19.22 2.46
C ALA A 325 10.89 19.43 3.02
N ARG A 326 11.69 18.37 3.02
CA ARG A 326 13.11 18.42 3.38
C ARG A 326 13.83 19.56 2.66
N THR A 327 14.69 20.26 3.40
CA THR A 327 15.34 21.49 2.96
C THR A 327 16.35 21.22 1.85
N GLU A 328 16.42 22.14 0.88
CA GLU A 328 17.46 22.14 -0.16
C GLU A 328 18.72 22.92 0.28
N THR A 329 18.74 23.46 1.51
CA THR A 329 19.92 24.12 2.07
C THR A 329 21.09 23.13 2.10
N ALA A 330 22.25 23.57 1.61
CA ALA A 330 23.42 22.72 1.55
C ALA A 330 23.84 22.24 2.96
N VAL A 331 24.16 20.94 3.09
CA VAL A 331 24.49 20.30 4.37
C VAL A 331 25.65 20.99 5.09
N ASP A 332 26.66 21.48 4.38
CA ASP A 332 27.77 22.21 5.00
C ASP A 332 27.33 23.54 5.63
N VAL A 333 26.32 24.20 5.06
CA VAL A 333 25.69 25.41 5.63
C VAL A 333 24.85 25.04 6.84
N LEU A 334 24.05 23.97 6.75
CA LEU A 334 23.24 23.49 7.88
C LEU A 334 24.12 23.10 9.07
N ALA A 335 25.14 22.26 8.86
CA ALA A 335 26.06 21.83 9.91
C ALA A 335 26.87 22.98 10.53
N GLN A 336 27.15 24.05 9.77
CA GLN A 336 27.78 25.27 10.31
C GLN A 336 26.80 26.12 11.13
N THR A 337 25.51 26.07 10.80
CA THR A 337 24.46 26.90 11.41
C THR A 337 23.91 26.24 12.66
N TYR A 338 23.67 24.93 12.62
CA TYR A 338 23.03 24.13 13.65
C TYR A 338 23.98 23.03 14.14
N PRO A 339 24.50 23.11 15.39
CA PRO A 339 25.41 22.10 15.95
C PRO A 339 24.83 20.68 15.96
N ARG A 340 23.51 20.54 16.17
CA ARG A 340 22.82 19.23 16.11
C ARG A 340 22.95 18.58 14.74
N VAL A 341 22.80 19.36 13.65
CA VAL A 341 23.00 18.85 12.27
C VAL A 341 24.43 18.38 12.04
N ALA A 342 25.43 19.08 12.60
CA ALA A 342 26.82 18.63 12.50
C ALA A 342 27.03 17.27 13.20
N GLN A 343 26.42 17.06 14.37
CA GLN A 343 26.49 15.79 15.08
C GLN A 343 25.75 14.68 14.32
N VAL A 344 24.55 14.95 13.81
CA VAL A 344 23.81 14.02 12.93
C VAL A 344 24.64 13.64 11.72
N GLN A 345 25.33 14.59 11.08
CA GLN A 345 26.22 14.31 9.96
C GLN A 345 27.38 13.39 10.35
N GLU A 346 28.01 13.60 11.51
CA GLU A 346 29.09 12.74 11.99
C GLU A 346 28.62 11.30 12.25
N ILE A 347 27.47 11.12 12.93
CA ILE A 347 26.89 9.81 13.23
C ILE A 347 26.50 9.09 11.93
N THR A 348 25.79 9.79 11.04
CA THR A 348 25.34 9.23 9.76
C THR A 348 26.53 8.80 8.89
N THR A 349 27.59 9.62 8.83
CA THR A 349 28.81 9.28 8.08
C THR A 349 29.47 8.02 8.66
N ALA A 350 29.61 7.92 9.98
CA ALA A 350 30.19 6.76 10.62
C ALA A 350 29.34 5.49 10.39
N ALA A 351 28.02 5.61 10.42
CA ALA A 351 27.11 4.51 10.16
C ALA A 351 27.25 3.99 8.72
N LEU A 352 27.29 4.91 7.74
CA LEU A 352 27.48 4.58 6.32
C LEU A 352 28.86 3.94 6.07
N GLU A 353 29.93 4.46 6.68
CA GLU A 353 31.27 3.87 6.59
C GLU A 353 31.32 2.45 7.17
N GLN A 354 30.66 2.22 8.31
CA GLN A 354 30.60 0.91 8.95
C GLN A 354 29.79 -0.09 8.11
N ALA A 355 28.64 0.32 7.59
CA ALA A 355 27.82 -0.50 6.71
C ALA A 355 28.57 -0.84 5.42
N ALA A 356 29.30 0.11 4.83
CA ALA A 356 30.09 -0.10 3.63
C ALA A 356 31.19 -1.17 3.78
N ILE A 357 31.66 -1.48 4.99
CA ILE A 357 32.66 -2.54 5.22
C ILE A 357 32.10 -3.92 4.84
N ILE A 358 30.83 -4.17 5.15
CA ILE A 358 30.15 -5.45 4.94
C ILE A 358 29.33 -5.39 3.65
N GLY A 359 28.54 -4.32 3.49
CA GLY A 359 27.57 -4.17 2.42
C GLY A 359 28.19 -4.10 1.02
N ASN A 360 29.46 -3.69 0.87
CA ASN A 360 30.11 -3.58 -0.45
C ASN A 360 30.62 -4.90 -1.03
N GLU A 361 30.46 -6.02 -0.31
CA GLU A 361 30.80 -7.34 -0.84
C GLU A 361 29.96 -7.64 -2.09
N GLU A 362 30.63 -7.89 -3.23
CA GLU A 362 29.97 -8.35 -4.46
C GLU A 362 29.55 -9.81 -4.28
N ILE A 363 28.25 -10.07 -4.36
CA ILE A 363 27.68 -11.41 -4.14
C ILE A 363 27.08 -12.03 -5.40
N GLY A 364 26.89 -11.27 -6.48
CA GLY A 364 26.38 -11.80 -7.75
C GLY A 364 26.25 -10.74 -8.84
N GLU A 365 25.54 -11.09 -9.90
CA GLU A 365 25.28 -10.22 -11.05
C GLU A 365 23.83 -10.26 -11.53
N LEU A 366 23.39 -9.19 -12.21
CA LEU A 366 22.09 -9.05 -12.89
C LEU A 366 22.25 -8.96 -14.40
N THR A 367 21.22 -9.36 -15.15
CA THR A 367 21.12 -9.08 -16.60
C THR A 367 20.13 -7.96 -16.94
N GLY A 368 19.34 -7.50 -15.96
CA GLY A 368 18.36 -6.42 -16.04
C GLY A 368 17.73 -6.16 -14.68
N ASP A 369 16.92 -5.10 -14.56
CA ASP A 369 16.28 -4.72 -13.30
C ASP A 369 15.31 -5.81 -12.81
N ILE A 370 15.41 -6.17 -11.54
CA ILE A 370 14.45 -7.05 -10.83
C ILE A 370 13.83 -6.21 -9.72
N THR A 371 12.54 -5.96 -9.80
CA THR A 371 11.89 -4.90 -9.01
C THR A 371 10.57 -5.37 -8.43
N THR A 372 10.12 -4.67 -7.39
CA THR A 372 8.73 -4.68 -6.94
C THR A 372 7.79 -4.19 -8.06
N ALA A 373 6.49 -4.16 -7.81
CA ALA A 373 5.54 -3.55 -8.73
C ALA A 373 5.57 -2.02 -8.56
N PHE A 374 5.41 -1.31 -9.68
CA PHE A 374 5.41 0.15 -9.71
C PHE A 374 4.03 0.67 -10.14
N ALA A 375 3.59 1.77 -9.53
CA ALA A 375 2.40 2.51 -9.94
C ALA A 375 2.79 3.97 -10.18
N ASP A 376 2.41 4.50 -11.35
CA ASP A 376 2.69 5.89 -11.75
C ASP A 376 4.16 6.36 -11.67
N GLY A 377 5.10 5.41 -11.71
CA GLY A 377 6.54 5.65 -11.64
C GLY A 377 7.13 5.53 -10.23
N GLU A 378 6.30 5.30 -9.22
CA GLU A 378 6.68 5.08 -7.83
C GLU A 378 6.70 3.58 -7.49
N ARG A 379 7.56 3.20 -6.54
CA ARG A 379 7.72 1.83 -6.04
C ARG A 379 6.56 1.44 -5.10
N ASP A 380 6.58 0.18 -4.64
CA ASP A 380 5.73 -0.34 -3.55
C ASP A 380 4.22 -0.46 -3.87
N ASP A 381 3.86 -0.73 -5.14
CA ASP A 381 2.48 -1.15 -5.47
C ASP A 381 2.23 -2.58 -4.97
N ARG A 382 1.84 -2.71 -3.70
CA ARG A 382 1.60 -4.00 -3.04
C ARG A 382 0.37 -4.75 -3.56
N ALA A 383 -0.46 -4.11 -4.39
CA ALA A 383 -1.62 -4.74 -5.00
C ALA A 383 -1.29 -5.44 -6.33
N SER A 384 -0.06 -5.31 -6.82
CA SER A 384 0.38 -5.84 -8.11
C SER A 384 1.50 -6.87 -7.98
N ALA A 385 1.52 -7.80 -8.94
CA ALA A 385 2.54 -8.84 -9.01
C ALA A 385 3.86 -8.25 -9.54
N SER A 386 4.99 -8.82 -9.14
CA SER A 386 6.31 -8.27 -9.48
C SER A 386 7.35 -9.34 -9.77
N THR A 387 8.38 -8.96 -10.53
CA THR A 387 9.51 -9.86 -10.83
C THR A 387 10.28 -10.24 -9.57
N LEU A 388 10.43 -9.29 -8.64
CA LEU A 388 11.07 -9.52 -7.34
C LEU A 388 10.25 -10.45 -6.44
N GLY A 389 8.92 -10.34 -6.45
CA GLY A 389 8.05 -11.24 -5.69
C GLY A 389 8.20 -12.70 -6.12
N THR A 390 8.23 -12.97 -7.43
CA THR A 390 8.49 -14.32 -7.96
C THR A 390 9.91 -14.80 -7.62
N LEU A 391 10.92 -13.95 -7.79
CA LEU A 391 12.31 -14.30 -7.43
C LEU A 391 12.41 -14.68 -5.94
N MET A 392 11.86 -13.86 -5.06
CA MET A 392 11.96 -14.07 -3.62
C MET A 392 11.16 -15.30 -3.17
N ALA A 393 10.00 -15.56 -3.79
CA ALA A 393 9.28 -16.81 -3.58
C ALA A 393 10.07 -18.05 -4.04
N ASN A 394 10.83 -17.96 -5.14
CA ASN A 394 11.74 -19.04 -5.55
C ASN A 394 12.86 -19.27 -4.54
N VAL A 395 13.38 -18.22 -3.89
CA VAL A 395 14.34 -18.37 -2.79
C VAL A 395 13.71 -19.08 -1.60
N MET A 396 12.46 -18.73 -1.23
CA MET A 396 11.74 -19.44 -0.16
C MET A 396 11.61 -20.93 -0.50
N LEU A 397 11.22 -21.25 -1.74
CA LEU A 397 11.13 -22.63 -2.21
C LEU A 397 12.49 -23.35 -2.14
N ASP A 398 13.55 -22.75 -2.68
CA ASP A 398 14.91 -23.32 -2.69
C ASP A 398 15.39 -23.65 -1.27
N ALA A 399 15.27 -22.69 -0.34
CA ALA A 399 15.57 -22.87 1.07
C ALA A 399 14.74 -24.00 1.70
N GLY A 400 13.44 -24.04 1.38
CA GLY A 400 12.47 -25.01 1.87
C GLY A 400 12.69 -26.44 1.34
N THR A 401 13.39 -26.63 0.22
CA THR A 401 13.65 -27.97 -0.34
C THR A 401 14.39 -28.90 0.62
N ARG A 402 15.13 -28.34 1.61
CA ARG A 402 15.75 -29.11 2.70
C ARG A 402 14.74 -29.85 3.58
N GLN A 403 13.47 -29.47 3.50
CA GLN A 403 12.32 -30.03 4.20
C GLN A 403 11.19 -30.38 3.23
N ASP A 404 11.54 -30.72 1.99
CA ASP A 404 10.61 -31.19 0.95
C ASP A 404 9.51 -30.17 0.58
N ALA A 405 9.78 -28.86 0.69
CA ALA A 405 8.88 -27.82 0.18
C ALA A 405 8.66 -27.93 -1.33
N GLN A 406 7.42 -27.66 -1.72
CA GLN A 406 6.91 -27.75 -3.08
C GLN A 406 6.52 -26.36 -3.62
N ILE A 407 6.23 -25.42 -2.72
CA ILE A 407 5.75 -24.08 -3.04
C ILE A 407 6.50 -23.08 -2.17
N GLY A 408 6.93 -21.96 -2.77
CA GLY A 408 7.42 -20.80 -2.05
C GLY A 408 6.41 -19.66 -2.08
N ILE A 409 6.24 -18.96 -0.97
CA ILE A 409 5.35 -17.79 -0.85
C ILE A 409 6.08 -16.66 -0.13
N VAL A 410 5.89 -15.43 -0.59
CA VAL A 410 6.32 -14.21 0.09
C VAL A 410 5.24 -13.12 -0.02
N ASN A 411 5.11 -12.29 1.00
CA ASN A 411 4.24 -11.12 0.99
C ASN A 411 4.93 -9.90 0.35
N PRO A 412 4.18 -9.02 -0.33
CA PRO A 412 4.78 -7.86 -1.02
C PRO A 412 5.38 -6.87 -0.02
N GLY A 413 4.80 -6.73 1.18
CA GLY A 413 5.31 -5.87 2.24
C GLY A 413 6.70 -6.26 2.76
N GLY A 414 7.09 -7.53 2.60
CA GLY A 414 8.40 -8.06 2.92
C GLY A 414 9.54 -7.57 2.01
N LEU A 415 9.21 -6.96 0.86
CA LEU A 415 10.17 -6.55 -0.18
C LEU A 415 10.42 -5.04 -0.10
N ARG A 416 11.58 -4.62 0.40
CA ARG A 416 11.81 -3.22 0.83
C ARG A 416 12.69 -2.40 -0.09
N ASP A 417 13.30 -3.01 -1.09
CA ASP A 417 14.16 -2.34 -2.08
C ASP A 417 14.16 -3.10 -3.42
N GLU A 418 14.87 -2.58 -4.40
CA GLU A 418 15.00 -3.10 -5.75
C GLU A 418 16.40 -3.68 -6.01
N LEU A 419 16.51 -4.53 -7.04
CA LEU A 419 17.79 -4.90 -7.64
C LEU A 419 17.90 -4.24 -9.01
N LEU A 420 18.60 -3.11 -9.08
CA LEU A 420 18.75 -2.31 -10.30
C LEU A 420 20.02 -2.69 -11.07
N PHE A 421 19.92 -2.77 -12.39
CA PHE A 421 21.04 -3.13 -13.26
C PHE A 421 22.03 -1.99 -13.44
N ALA A 422 21.57 -0.74 -13.47
CA ALA A 422 22.45 0.41 -13.63
C ALA A 422 23.34 0.58 -12.40
N ALA A 423 24.66 0.74 -12.62
CA ALA A 423 25.60 0.82 -11.52
C ALA A 423 25.26 1.96 -10.54
N SER A 424 25.21 1.64 -9.24
CA SER A 424 24.86 2.58 -8.17
C SER A 424 25.94 2.68 -7.08
N GLY A 425 25.97 3.80 -6.34
CA GLY A 425 26.86 3.97 -5.19
C GLY A 425 28.33 3.58 -5.46
N PRO A 426 28.93 2.67 -4.67
CA PRO A 426 30.32 2.24 -4.89
C PRO A 426 30.56 1.32 -6.11
N GLU A 427 29.57 0.99 -6.93
CA GLU A 427 29.67 -0.06 -7.96
C GLU A 427 30.66 0.31 -9.06
N THR A 428 31.40 -0.69 -9.54
CA THR A 428 32.45 -0.46 -10.54
C THR A 428 31.97 -0.68 -11.98
N ARG A 429 30.80 -1.31 -12.15
CA ARG A 429 30.17 -1.66 -13.43
C ARG A 429 28.69 -2.01 -13.23
N ASP A 430 27.90 -1.92 -14.29
CA ASP A 430 26.49 -2.32 -14.31
C ASP A 430 26.33 -3.82 -13.99
N GLY A 431 25.18 -4.13 -13.37
CA GLY A 431 24.70 -5.46 -13.08
C GLY A 431 25.49 -6.17 -11.99
N VAL A 432 26.14 -5.45 -11.08
CA VAL A 432 26.68 -6.05 -9.84
C VAL A 432 25.53 -6.16 -8.83
N ILE A 433 25.60 -7.15 -7.95
CA ILE A 433 24.73 -7.24 -6.77
C ILE A 433 25.62 -7.25 -5.55
N ARG A 434 25.28 -6.40 -4.59
CA ARG A 434 25.97 -6.30 -3.30
C ARG A 434 25.18 -6.88 -2.16
N LEU A 435 25.91 -7.26 -1.11
CA LEU A 435 25.30 -7.70 0.14
C LEU A 435 24.38 -6.62 0.74
N GLY A 436 24.77 -5.35 0.67
CA GLY A 436 23.94 -4.24 1.14
C GLY A 436 22.62 -4.11 0.38
N GLU A 437 22.64 -4.30 -0.95
CA GLU A 437 21.44 -4.25 -1.80
C GLU A 437 20.52 -5.44 -1.55
N ALA A 438 21.07 -6.65 -1.47
CA ALA A 438 20.27 -7.83 -1.10
C ALA A 438 19.67 -7.71 0.31
N SER A 439 20.41 -7.12 1.25
CA SER A 439 19.91 -6.88 2.61
C SER A 439 18.83 -5.81 2.64
N ALA A 440 18.91 -4.79 1.77
CA ALA A 440 17.86 -3.78 1.66
C ALA A 440 16.58 -4.35 1.06
N VAL A 441 16.65 -5.34 0.16
CA VAL A 441 15.47 -6.06 -0.36
C VAL A 441 14.72 -6.81 0.75
N ALA A 442 15.44 -7.54 1.61
CA ALA A 442 14.87 -8.38 2.67
C ALA A 442 15.45 -8.02 4.07
N PRO A 443 15.10 -6.85 4.64
CA PRO A 443 15.79 -6.30 5.82
C PRO A 443 15.30 -6.87 7.15
N PHE A 444 14.19 -7.61 7.15
CA PHE A 444 13.54 -8.10 8.37
C PHE A 444 14.24 -9.32 8.99
N ALA A 445 15.13 -9.98 8.26
CA ALA A 445 15.84 -11.17 8.72
C ALA A 445 14.87 -12.24 9.27
N ASN A 446 13.77 -12.50 8.55
CA ASN A 446 12.80 -13.51 8.96
C ASN A 446 13.40 -14.90 8.80
N ASN A 447 13.17 -15.79 9.77
CA ASN A 447 13.41 -17.22 9.54
C ASN A 447 12.46 -17.73 8.45
N ILE A 448 12.93 -18.65 7.62
CA ILE A 448 12.11 -19.36 6.64
C ILE A 448 11.56 -20.63 7.31
N TRP A 449 10.25 -20.75 7.35
CA TRP A 449 9.56 -21.91 7.90
C TRP A 449 8.85 -22.68 6.79
N THR A 450 8.62 -23.98 7.03
CA THR A 450 7.78 -24.80 6.17
C THR A 450 6.52 -25.26 6.89
N VAL A 451 5.40 -25.30 6.18
CA VAL A 451 4.08 -25.66 6.71
C VAL A 451 3.32 -26.54 5.73
N ASP A 452 2.58 -27.53 6.22
CA ASP A 452 1.68 -28.35 5.42
C ASP A 452 0.31 -27.72 5.40
N VAL A 453 -0.17 -27.41 4.19
CA VAL A 453 -1.55 -26.97 3.95
C VAL A 453 -2.22 -27.95 3.00
N THR A 454 -3.53 -28.15 3.14
CA THR A 454 -4.31 -28.85 2.11
C THR A 454 -4.46 -27.98 0.86
N GLY A 455 -4.86 -28.57 -0.28
CA GLY A 455 -5.20 -27.78 -1.46
C GLY A 455 -6.33 -26.78 -1.18
N GLU A 456 -7.34 -27.15 -0.39
CA GLU A 456 -8.40 -26.25 0.05
C GLU A 456 -7.86 -25.08 0.89
N GLN A 457 -6.94 -25.35 1.82
CA GLN A 457 -6.27 -24.32 2.59
C GLN A 457 -5.40 -23.42 1.70
N LEU A 458 -4.67 -23.97 0.74
CA LEU A 458 -3.87 -23.16 -0.20
C LEU A 458 -4.77 -22.24 -1.05
N THR A 459 -5.93 -22.72 -1.51
CA THR A 459 -6.92 -21.85 -2.17
C THR A 459 -7.39 -20.74 -1.23
N GLN A 460 -7.66 -21.05 0.04
CA GLN A 460 -8.05 -20.05 1.03
C GLN A 460 -6.93 -19.03 1.30
N VAL A 461 -5.66 -19.43 1.33
CA VAL A 461 -4.52 -18.49 1.44
C VAL A 461 -4.49 -17.52 0.26
N LEU A 462 -4.81 -17.98 -0.95
CA LEU A 462 -4.92 -17.10 -2.12
C LEU A 462 -6.17 -16.19 -2.07
N GLU A 463 -7.26 -16.62 -1.43
CA GLU A 463 -8.43 -15.77 -1.13
C GLU A 463 -8.15 -14.71 -0.06
N GLU A 464 -7.27 -15.02 0.90
CA GLU A 464 -6.86 -14.09 1.95
C GLU A 464 -6.07 -12.89 1.40
N GLN A 465 -5.61 -12.93 0.14
CA GLN A 465 -5.09 -11.73 -0.53
C GLN A 465 -6.09 -10.58 -0.51
N TRP A 466 -7.40 -10.86 -0.50
CA TRP A 466 -8.43 -9.87 -0.16
C TRP A 466 -8.68 -9.88 1.34
N GLN A 467 -8.05 -8.92 1.99
CA GLN A 467 -7.80 -8.92 3.42
C GLN A 467 -9.07 -8.76 4.25
N LEU A 468 -9.13 -9.50 5.35
CA LEU A 468 -10.02 -9.24 6.48
C LEU A 468 -9.21 -9.33 7.76
N ASP A 469 -9.51 -8.49 8.75
CA ASP A 469 -9.00 -8.66 10.10
C ASP A 469 -9.66 -9.87 10.81
N ALA A 470 -9.21 -10.15 12.03
CA ALA A 470 -9.72 -11.27 12.84
C ALA A 470 -11.23 -11.16 13.18
N ASP A 471 -11.80 -9.96 13.14
CA ASP A 471 -13.22 -9.69 13.38
C ASP A 471 -14.06 -9.71 12.08
N GLY A 472 -13.41 -9.86 10.93
CA GLY A 472 -14.02 -9.92 9.61
C GLY A 472 -14.28 -8.56 8.95
N ASN A 473 -13.64 -7.49 9.42
CA ASN A 473 -13.68 -6.18 8.76
C ASN A 473 -12.57 -6.06 7.71
N VAL A 474 -12.76 -5.16 6.74
CA VAL A 474 -11.71 -4.84 5.76
C VAL A 474 -10.72 -3.87 6.43
N PRO A 475 -9.43 -4.24 6.57
CA PRO A 475 -8.42 -3.37 7.18
C PRO A 475 -8.05 -2.21 6.25
N SER A 476 -7.15 -1.34 6.73
CA SER A 476 -6.62 -0.20 5.96
C SER A 476 -6.16 -0.66 4.57
N ARG A 477 -5.34 -1.72 4.50
CA ARG A 477 -4.84 -2.34 3.26
C ARG A 477 -5.77 -3.48 2.80
N PRO A 478 -6.71 -3.25 1.86
CA PRO A 478 -7.75 -4.23 1.53
C PRO A 478 -7.26 -5.39 0.64
N TYR A 479 -6.08 -5.26 0.02
CA TYR A 479 -5.53 -6.28 -0.86
C TYR A 479 -4.00 -6.36 -0.81
N LEU A 480 -3.45 -7.57 -0.76
CA LEU A 480 -2.01 -7.85 -0.81
C LEU A 480 -1.71 -8.94 -1.84
N GLN A 481 -0.94 -8.60 -2.87
CA GLN A 481 -0.58 -9.53 -3.92
C GLN A 481 0.61 -10.41 -3.50
N LEU A 482 0.34 -11.67 -3.17
CA LEU A 482 1.40 -12.63 -2.84
C LEU A 482 2.34 -12.86 -4.02
N GLY A 483 3.64 -12.93 -3.73
CA GLY A 483 4.65 -13.53 -4.60
C GLY A 483 4.63 -15.05 -4.45
N LEU A 484 4.62 -15.76 -5.57
CA LEU A 484 4.56 -17.22 -5.63
C LEU A 484 5.74 -17.77 -6.42
N SER A 485 6.22 -18.96 -6.05
CA SER A 485 7.27 -19.64 -6.81
C SER A 485 6.80 -19.96 -8.23
N ASP A 486 7.76 -20.04 -9.16
CA ASP A 486 7.53 -20.12 -10.61
C ASP A 486 6.78 -21.37 -11.07
N ASN A 487 6.53 -22.33 -10.19
CA ASN A 487 5.77 -23.54 -10.44
C ASN A 487 4.28 -23.45 -10.07
N VAL A 488 3.84 -22.33 -9.45
CA VAL A 488 2.43 -22.10 -9.08
C VAL A 488 1.75 -21.17 -10.07
N ARG A 489 0.55 -21.53 -10.51
CA ARG A 489 -0.31 -20.68 -11.34
C ARG A 489 -1.72 -20.60 -10.75
N TYR A 490 -2.41 -19.47 -10.90
CA TYR A 490 -3.82 -19.38 -10.55
C TYR A 490 -4.61 -18.40 -11.41
N THR A 491 -5.92 -18.60 -11.48
CA THR A 491 -6.85 -17.65 -12.07
C THR A 491 -7.84 -17.17 -11.02
N PHE A 492 -8.36 -15.95 -11.18
CA PHE A 492 -9.35 -15.42 -10.27
C PHE A 492 -10.37 -14.49 -10.97
N ASP A 493 -11.51 -14.26 -10.33
CA ASP A 493 -12.53 -13.28 -10.70
C ASP A 493 -12.78 -12.36 -9.50
N SER A 494 -12.27 -11.13 -9.55
CA SER A 494 -12.40 -10.19 -8.42
C SER A 494 -13.85 -9.76 -8.15
N THR A 495 -14.74 -9.95 -9.13
CA THR A 495 -16.17 -9.59 -9.04
C THR A 495 -17.00 -10.66 -8.34
N ALA A 496 -16.43 -11.85 -8.11
CA ALA A 496 -17.08 -12.91 -7.35
C ALA A 496 -17.17 -12.55 -5.85
N ALA A 497 -18.05 -13.28 -5.15
CA ALA A 497 -18.17 -13.14 -3.71
C ALA A 497 -16.85 -13.54 -3.01
N GLN A 498 -16.55 -12.88 -1.89
CA GLN A 498 -15.39 -13.21 -1.06
C GLN A 498 -15.37 -14.70 -0.68
N GLY A 499 -14.20 -15.33 -0.77
CA GLY A 499 -14.04 -16.78 -0.57
C GLY A 499 -14.41 -17.61 -1.81
N SER A 500 -14.66 -16.98 -2.95
CA SER A 500 -14.99 -17.65 -4.22
C SER A 500 -14.43 -16.89 -5.44
N ARG A 501 -13.39 -16.08 -5.23
CA ARG A 501 -12.69 -15.32 -6.27
C ARG A 501 -11.67 -16.19 -7.00
N ILE A 502 -11.00 -17.12 -6.34
CA ILE A 502 -10.05 -18.05 -6.96
C ILE A 502 -10.82 -19.07 -7.81
N THR A 503 -10.58 -19.06 -9.11
CA THR A 503 -11.29 -19.91 -10.09
C THR A 503 -10.50 -21.17 -10.47
N GLY A 504 -9.19 -21.21 -10.19
CA GLY A 504 -8.36 -22.39 -10.38
C GLY A 504 -6.94 -22.17 -9.89
N VAL A 505 -6.29 -23.25 -9.46
CA VAL A 505 -4.89 -23.25 -8.99
C VAL A 505 -4.17 -24.47 -9.57
N TRP A 506 -2.92 -24.29 -9.98
CA TRP A 506 -2.05 -25.34 -10.50
C TRP A 506 -0.68 -25.28 -9.84
N VAL A 507 -0.13 -26.45 -9.52
CA VAL A 507 1.20 -26.62 -8.96
C VAL A 507 1.94 -27.64 -9.83
N ASP A 508 3.14 -27.30 -10.29
CA ASP A 508 3.91 -28.10 -11.26
C ASP A 508 3.10 -28.44 -12.53
N GLY A 509 2.24 -27.51 -12.96
CA GLY A 509 1.35 -27.65 -14.11
C GLY A 509 0.19 -28.63 -13.91
N GLN A 510 0.01 -29.19 -12.71
CA GLN A 510 -1.13 -30.05 -12.38
C GLN A 510 -2.20 -29.26 -11.63
N PRO A 511 -3.50 -29.45 -11.93
CA PRO A 511 -4.57 -28.87 -11.13
C PRO A 511 -4.44 -29.26 -9.66
N LEU A 512 -4.67 -28.30 -8.77
CA LEU A 512 -4.62 -28.50 -7.33
C LEU A 512 -5.67 -29.54 -6.90
N ASP A 513 -5.26 -30.54 -6.12
CA ASP A 513 -6.19 -31.46 -5.45
C ASP A 513 -6.57 -30.87 -4.08
N PRO A 514 -7.85 -30.52 -3.85
CA PRO A 514 -8.27 -29.87 -2.60
C PRO A 514 -7.92 -30.67 -1.34
N ALA A 515 -7.86 -32.00 -1.43
CA ALA A 515 -7.62 -32.87 -0.29
C ALA A 515 -6.15 -33.29 -0.13
N ALA A 516 -5.30 -33.03 -1.13
CA ALA A 516 -3.87 -33.33 -1.04
C ALA A 516 -3.16 -32.32 -0.12
N SER A 517 -2.06 -32.76 0.49
CA SER A 517 -1.20 -31.92 1.32
C SER A 517 -0.06 -31.36 0.47
N TYR A 518 0.24 -30.08 0.65
CA TYR A 518 1.31 -29.35 -0.01
C TYR A 518 2.20 -28.70 1.06
N ARG A 519 3.52 -28.96 1.01
CA ARG A 519 4.47 -28.27 1.88
C ARG A 519 4.85 -26.93 1.26
N VAL A 520 4.50 -25.85 1.95
CA VAL A 520 4.80 -24.46 1.58
C VAL A 520 5.98 -23.96 2.40
N ALA A 521 6.91 -23.24 1.79
CA ALA A 521 7.97 -22.49 2.44
C ALA A 521 7.66 -20.98 2.36
N ALA A 522 7.75 -20.28 3.48
CA ALA A 522 7.48 -18.85 3.56
C ALA A 522 8.22 -18.23 4.77
N PRO A 523 8.35 -16.89 4.83
CA PRO A 523 8.79 -16.22 6.04
C PRO A 523 7.95 -16.62 7.26
N VAL A 524 8.58 -16.73 8.42
CA VAL A 524 7.93 -17.07 9.69
C VAL A 524 6.74 -16.16 9.97
N PHE A 525 6.86 -14.89 9.61
CA PHE A 525 5.81 -13.88 9.64
C PHE A 525 4.50 -14.39 9.02
N LEU A 526 4.53 -14.84 7.75
CA LEU A 526 3.37 -15.39 7.06
C LEU A 526 2.91 -16.73 7.65
N THR A 527 3.83 -17.64 7.95
CA THR A 527 3.45 -18.95 8.51
C THR A 527 2.84 -18.87 9.92
N SER A 528 2.98 -17.71 10.58
CA SER A 528 2.38 -17.42 11.88
C SER A 528 1.10 -16.60 11.77
N GLY A 529 0.62 -16.33 10.55
CA GLY A 529 -0.64 -15.62 10.28
C GLY A 529 -0.49 -14.10 10.10
N GLY A 530 0.73 -13.59 9.95
CA GLY A 530 0.98 -12.20 9.60
C GLY A 530 0.36 -11.80 8.25
N ASP A 531 0.11 -10.51 8.04
CA ASP A 531 -0.65 -9.96 6.90
C ASP A 531 -2.02 -10.64 6.72
N ASN A 532 -2.68 -11.01 7.84
CA ASN A 532 -3.97 -11.70 7.88
C ASN A 532 -4.05 -13.01 7.08
N PHE A 533 -2.92 -13.66 6.76
CA PHE A 533 -2.90 -14.98 6.12
C PHE A 533 -3.11 -16.10 7.15
N HIS A 534 -4.22 -16.01 7.89
CA HIS A 534 -4.54 -16.87 9.03
C HIS A 534 -4.53 -18.35 8.68
N THR A 535 -4.93 -18.71 7.46
CA THR A 535 -4.96 -20.11 7.03
C THR A 535 -3.56 -20.74 6.98
N LEU A 536 -2.49 -19.96 6.76
CA LEU A 536 -1.12 -20.48 6.86
C LEU A 536 -0.78 -20.89 8.31
N ALA A 537 -1.26 -20.15 9.31
CA ALA A 537 -1.06 -20.46 10.73
C ALA A 537 -1.80 -21.72 11.18
N ASP A 538 -2.94 -22.03 10.55
CA ASP A 538 -3.72 -23.25 10.76
C ASP A 538 -3.09 -24.50 10.10
N GLY A 539 -2.03 -24.32 9.31
CA GLY A 539 -1.28 -25.40 8.70
C GLY A 539 -0.60 -26.30 9.73
N THR A 540 -0.18 -27.48 9.29
CA THR A 540 0.38 -28.51 10.18
C THR A 540 1.85 -28.80 9.90
N ASN A 541 2.49 -29.55 10.81
CA ASN A 541 3.90 -29.94 10.70
C ASN A 541 4.84 -28.74 10.44
N VAL A 542 4.53 -27.61 11.07
CA VAL A 542 5.32 -26.37 10.98
C VAL A 542 6.75 -26.64 11.45
N THR A 543 7.73 -26.34 10.60
CA THR A 543 9.14 -26.63 10.87
C THR A 543 10.01 -25.45 10.44
N ASP A 544 10.87 -24.99 11.34
CA ASP A 544 11.93 -24.03 11.01
C ASP A 544 13.01 -24.69 10.14
N THR A 545 13.35 -24.07 9.01
CA THR A 545 14.45 -24.55 8.15
C THR A 545 15.84 -24.32 8.77
N GLY A 546 15.92 -23.45 9.77
CA GLY A 546 17.16 -22.95 10.37
C GLY A 546 17.86 -21.92 9.49
N LEU A 547 17.16 -21.37 8.49
CA LEU A 547 17.68 -20.35 7.57
C LEU A 547 16.92 -19.06 7.74
N VAL A 548 17.65 -17.96 7.60
CA VAL A 548 17.12 -16.61 7.53
C VAL A 548 16.96 -16.23 6.05
N ASP A 549 15.91 -15.50 5.72
CA ASP A 549 15.58 -15.04 4.37
C ASP A 549 16.75 -14.34 3.66
N ILE A 550 17.47 -13.43 4.34
CA ILE A 550 18.64 -12.76 3.76
C ILE A 550 19.78 -13.73 3.44
N ASP A 551 20.10 -14.66 4.34
CA ASP A 551 21.18 -15.65 4.11
C ASP A 551 20.81 -16.60 2.97
N ALA A 552 19.54 -17.01 2.90
CA ALA A 552 19.00 -17.79 1.80
C ALA A 552 19.07 -17.02 0.49
N PHE A 553 18.73 -15.73 0.50
CA PHE A 553 18.78 -14.89 -0.69
C PHE A 553 20.20 -14.70 -1.21
N VAL A 554 21.15 -14.38 -0.34
CA VAL A 554 22.57 -14.26 -0.70
C VAL A 554 23.09 -15.56 -1.29
N SER A 555 22.75 -16.70 -0.67
CA SER A 555 23.14 -18.02 -1.18
C SER A 555 22.54 -18.27 -2.58
N TYR A 556 21.25 -17.98 -2.76
CA TYR A 556 20.57 -18.14 -4.04
C TYR A 556 21.18 -17.24 -5.13
N ILE A 557 21.48 -15.98 -4.83
CA ILE A 557 22.16 -15.06 -5.74
C ILE A 557 23.51 -15.65 -6.20
N GLN A 558 24.33 -16.12 -5.25
CA GLN A 558 25.63 -16.70 -5.55
C GLN A 558 25.54 -17.96 -6.43
N GLU A 559 24.51 -18.78 -6.23
CA GLU A 559 24.30 -20.02 -6.96
C GLU A 559 23.69 -19.80 -8.36
N GLN A 560 22.82 -18.80 -8.52
CA GLN A 560 22.06 -18.55 -9.75
C GLN A 560 22.62 -17.37 -10.58
N SER A 561 23.71 -16.73 -10.14
CA SER A 561 24.32 -15.59 -10.85
C SER A 561 24.78 -15.95 -12.28
N PRO A 562 24.47 -15.11 -13.29
CA PRO A 562 23.72 -13.86 -13.20
C PRO A 562 22.20 -14.09 -13.13
N LEU A 563 21.53 -13.39 -12.22
CA LEU A 563 20.08 -13.35 -12.15
C LEU A 563 19.49 -12.56 -13.33
N SER A 564 18.32 -12.97 -13.80
CA SER A 564 17.60 -12.30 -14.89
C SER A 564 16.16 -12.05 -14.48
N PRO A 565 15.55 -10.92 -14.88
CA PRO A 565 14.14 -10.69 -14.63
C PRO A 565 13.28 -11.71 -15.39
N ASP A 566 12.26 -12.23 -14.72
CA ASP A 566 11.21 -13.04 -15.32
C ASP A 566 9.91 -12.23 -15.35
N PHE A 567 9.42 -11.94 -16.57
CA PHE A 567 8.23 -11.14 -16.79
C PHE A 567 6.95 -11.99 -16.98
N ALA A 568 7.03 -13.31 -16.78
CA ALA A 568 5.87 -14.17 -16.78
C ALA A 568 5.00 -13.93 -15.54
N ARG A 569 3.68 -13.77 -15.74
CA ARG A 569 2.73 -13.75 -14.63
C ARG A 569 2.42 -15.16 -14.16
N ALA A 570 2.35 -15.33 -12.84
CA ALA A 570 1.83 -16.53 -12.21
C ALA A 570 0.28 -16.55 -12.24
N GLN A 571 -0.34 -15.37 -12.32
CA GLN A 571 -1.77 -15.16 -12.11
C GLN A 571 -2.40 -14.24 -13.15
N LEU A 572 -3.63 -14.55 -13.53
CA LEU A 572 -4.47 -13.71 -14.40
C LEU A 572 -5.88 -13.57 -13.82
N GLU A 573 -6.43 -12.36 -13.90
CA GLU A 573 -7.85 -12.15 -13.65
C GLU A 573 -8.64 -12.59 -14.89
N VAL A 574 -9.56 -13.54 -14.73
CA VAL A 574 -10.37 -14.11 -15.80
C VAL A 574 -11.85 -13.99 -15.42
N VAL A 575 -12.50 -12.96 -15.94
CA VAL A 575 -13.91 -12.65 -15.67
C VAL A 575 -14.82 -13.28 -16.72
N GLY A 576 -15.90 -13.91 -16.26
CA GLY A 576 -16.92 -14.49 -17.14
C GLY A 576 -16.67 -15.94 -17.54
N LEU A 577 -15.85 -16.68 -16.79
CA LEU A 577 -15.76 -18.13 -16.96
C LEU A 577 -17.15 -18.78 -16.76
N PRO A 578 -17.58 -19.70 -17.64
CA PRO A 578 -18.83 -20.43 -17.47
C PRO A 578 -18.87 -21.23 -16.17
N GLY A 579 -19.89 -20.99 -15.34
CA GLY A 579 -20.09 -21.73 -14.07
C GLY A 579 -20.67 -23.14 -14.23
N GLY A 580 -20.67 -23.71 -15.43
CA GLY A 580 -21.25 -25.01 -15.72
C GLY A 580 -20.83 -25.56 -17.09
N PRO A 581 -21.34 -26.74 -17.48
CA PRO A 581 -20.89 -27.41 -18.69
C PRO A 581 -21.18 -26.61 -19.96
N VAL A 582 -20.20 -26.54 -20.86
CA VAL A 582 -20.28 -25.84 -22.16
C VAL A 582 -20.41 -26.86 -23.29
N ALA A 583 -21.38 -26.69 -24.17
CA ALA A 583 -21.55 -27.60 -25.30
C ALA A 583 -20.47 -27.37 -26.38
N GLY A 584 -19.95 -28.45 -26.97
CA GLY A 584 -19.07 -28.33 -28.14
C GLY A 584 -19.74 -27.54 -29.27
N GLY A 585 -19.07 -26.51 -29.78
CA GLY A 585 -19.61 -25.55 -30.76
C GLY A 585 -20.30 -24.32 -30.15
N GLU A 586 -20.42 -24.24 -28.82
CA GLU A 586 -20.94 -23.07 -28.12
C GLU A 586 -19.88 -21.96 -28.06
N GLN A 587 -20.32 -20.71 -28.17
CA GLN A 587 -19.43 -19.55 -28.02
C GLN A 587 -19.17 -19.27 -26.54
N VAL A 588 -17.89 -19.25 -26.17
CA VAL A 588 -17.41 -18.80 -24.86
C VAL A 588 -16.83 -17.41 -25.02
N SER A 589 -17.18 -16.51 -24.11
CA SER A 589 -16.66 -15.14 -24.05
C SER A 589 -16.19 -14.85 -22.63
N LEU A 590 -14.96 -14.37 -22.48
CA LEU A 590 -14.36 -13.99 -21.20
C LEU A 590 -13.51 -12.73 -21.39
N THR A 591 -13.23 -12.05 -20.28
CA THR A 591 -12.31 -10.92 -20.22
C THR A 591 -11.12 -11.30 -19.37
N VAL A 592 -9.91 -11.06 -19.87
CA VAL A 592 -8.66 -11.25 -19.13
C VAL A 592 -8.06 -9.90 -18.82
N ASN A 593 -7.81 -9.61 -17.53
CA ASN A 593 -7.20 -8.35 -17.10
C ASN A 593 -5.84 -8.61 -16.43
N GLY A 594 -5.06 -7.53 -16.29
CA GLY A 594 -3.78 -7.56 -15.59
C GLY A 594 -2.75 -8.46 -16.30
N ILE A 595 -2.70 -8.42 -17.64
CA ILE A 595 -1.91 -9.35 -18.46
C ILE A 595 -0.39 -9.17 -18.25
N ASP A 596 0.06 -7.93 -18.05
CA ASP A 596 1.47 -7.60 -17.88
C ASP A 596 1.82 -7.34 -16.40
N LEU A 597 3.09 -7.50 -16.05
CA LEU A 597 3.63 -6.99 -14.78
C LEU A 597 3.86 -5.47 -14.88
N THR A 598 3.89 -4.80 -13.73
CA THR A 598 4.23 -3.37 -13.65
C THR A 598 5.66 -3.11 -13.17
N SER A 599 6.44 -4.15 -12.93
CA SER A 599 7.89 -4.06 -12.66
C SER A 599 8.65 -3.33 -13.77
N LEU A 600 9.74 -2.65 -13.41
CA LEU A 600 10.59 -1.96 -14.37
C LEU A 600 11.10 -2.90 -15.47
N GLY A 601 11.03 -2.43 -16.72
CA GLY A 601 11.46 -3.19 -17.89
C GLY A 601 10.46 -4.23 -18.40
N ALA A 602 9.31 -4.42 -17.73
CA ALA A 602 8.29 -5.35 -18.19
C ALA A 602 7.78 -4.95 -19.60
N PRO A 603 7.73 -5.91 -20.55
CA PRO A 603 7.21 -5.64 -21.88
C PRO A 603 5.68 -5.50 -21.83
N VAL A 604 5.14 -4.61 -22.67
CA VAL A 604 3.70 -4.51 -22.90
C VAL A 604 3.29 -5.59 -23.90
N SER A 605 2.34 -6.44 -23.53
CA SER A 605 1.78 -7.46 -24.42
C SER A 605 0.86 -6.79 -25.45
N GLU A 606 1.06 -7.08 -26.74
CA GLU A 606 0.17 -6.62 -27.82
C GLU A 606 -0.95 -7.63 -28.10
N GLU A 607 -0.71 -8.92 -27.82
CA GLU A 607 -1.63 -10.02 -28.06
C GLU A 607 -1.60 -11.03 -26.91
N LEU A 608 -2.77 -11.60 -26.62
CA LEU A 608 -2.98 -12.73 -25.72
C LEU A 608 -3.41 -13.93 -26.55
N GLU A 609 -2.69 -15.04 -26.44
CA GLU A 609 -3.00 -16.26 -27.17
C GLU A 609 -3.78 -17.25 -26.32
N LEU A 610 -4.82 -17.86 -26.91
CA LEU A 610 -5.55 -18.96 -26.29
C LEU A 610 -5.13 -20.29 -26.92
N TRP A 611 -4.77 -21.25 -26.09
CA TRP A 611 -4.32 -22.58 -26.50
C TRP A 611 -5.16 -23.70 -25.88
N HIS A 612 -5.32 -24.80 -26.62
CA HIS A 612 -5.86 -26.07 -26.14
C HIS A 612 -4.93 -27.20 -26.61
N GLY A 613 -4.19 -27.79 -25.68
CA GLY A 613 -3.06 -28.67 -26.02
C GLY A 613 -2.04 -27.95 -26.91
N ASP A 614 -1.74 -28.54 -28.07
CA ASP A 614 -0.82 -27.96 -29.07
C ASP A 614 -1.51 -27.04 -30.09
N ALA A 615 -2.83 -26.80 -29.96
CA ALA A 615 -3.61 -26.01 -30.90
C ALA A 615 -3.86 -24.59 -30.38
N GLN A 616 -3.40 -23.58 -31.12
CA GLN A 616 -3.79 -22.19 -30.88
C GLN A 616 -5.21 -21.96 -31.40
N LEU A 617 -6.12 -21.61 -30.51
CA LEU A 617 -7.52 -21.34 -30.82
C LEU A 617 -7.74 -19.89 -31.25
N GLY A 618 -6.89 -18.97 -30.80
CA GLY A 618 -6.95 -17.57 -31.19
C GLY A 618 -5.80 -16.73 -30.64
N ALA A 619 -5.66 -15.53 -31.18
CA ALA A 619 -4.85 -14.44 -30.66
C ALA A 619 -5.75 -13.21 -30.55
N PHE A 620 -5.74 -12.57 -29.39
CA PHE A 620 -6.67 -11.51 -29.03
C PHE A 620 -5.87 -10.24 -28.71
N PRO A 621 -6.26 -9.08 -29.28
CA PRO A 621 -5.53 -7.84 -29.03
C PRO A 621 -5.64 -7.45 -27.56
N VAL A 622 -4.51 -7.05 -26.97
CA VAL A 622 -4.44 -6.50 -25.63
C VAL A 622 -4.51 -4.98 -25.72
N ALA A 623 -5.40 -4.38 -24.93
CA ALA A 623 -5.53 -2.94 -24.80
C ALA A 623 -5.64 -2.58 -23.32
N GLU A 624 -4.81 -1.65 -22.85
CA GLU A 624 -4.80 -1.19 -21.45
C GLU A 624 -4.69 -2.39 -20.47
N GLY A 625 -3.78 -3.33 -20.77
CA GLY A 625 -3.53 -4.53 -19.95
C GLY A 625 -4.65 -5.57 -19.95
N SER A 626 -5.65 -5.42 -20.82
CA SER A 626 -6.85 -6.29 -20.87
C SER A 626 -7.14 -6.83 -22.27
N ALA A 627 -7.73 -8.03 -22.35
CA ALA A 627 -8.14 -8.66 -23.60
C ALA A 627 -9.54 -9.27 -23.50
N ALA A 628 -10.37 -9.01 -24.52
CA ALA A 628 -11.64 -9.70 -24.70
C ALA A 628 -11.41 -10.97 -25.54
N VAL A 629 -11.62 -12.13 -24.94
CA VAL A 629 -11.39 -13.44 -25.54
C VAL A 629 -12.74 -14.06 -25.89
N ALA A 630 -12.92 -14.41 -27.16
CA ALA A 630 -14.12 -15.11 -27.62
C ALA A 630 -13.73 -16.25 -28.55
N PHE A 631 -14.19 -17.46 -28.25
CA PHE A 631 -13.84 -18.66 -29.02
C PHE A 631 -15.00 -19.67 -29.04
N GLU A 632 -14.95 -20.59 -30.00
CA GLU A 632 -15.89 -21.70 -30.09
C GLU A 632 -15.35 -22.88 -29.29
N ALA A 633 -16.14 -23.41 -28.35
CA ALA A 633 -15.74 -24.53 -27.51
C ALA A 633 -15.44 -25.78 -28.37
N PRO A 634 -14.27 -26.44 -28.20
CA PRO A 634 -13.93 -27.64 -28.93
C PRO A 634 -14.99 -28.74 -28.77
N ALA A 635 -15.30 -29.44 -29.86
CA ALA A 635 -16.24 -30.56 -29.83
C ALA A 635 -15.59 -31.80 -29.21
N LEU A 636 -16.24 -32.38 -28.19
CA LEU A 636 -15.85 -33.65 -27.58
C LEU A 636 -16.83 -34.79 -27.89
N ALA A 637 -16.31 -36.02 -27.89
CA ALA A 637 -17.12 -37.23 -28.03
C ALA A 637 -17.86 -37.61 -26.74
N GLU A 638 -17.25 -37.32 -25.59
CA GLU A 638 -17.79 -37.55 -24.25
C GLU A 638 -17.52 -36.32 -23.38
N ALA A 639 -18.25 -36.17 -22.29
CA ALA A 639 -18.04 -35.04 -21.38
C ALA A 639 -16.68 -35.16 -20.68
N ALA A 640 -15.91 -34.06 -20.65
CA ALA A 640 -14.62 -34.00 -19.98
C ALA A 640 -14.29 -32.59 -19.51
N THR A 641 -13.51 -32.49 -18.44
CA THR A 641 -12.86 -31.23 -18.06
C THR A 641 -11.60 -31.06 -18.89
N GLU A 642 -11.56 -30.01 -19.70
CA GLU A 642 -10.45 -29.69 -20.58
C GLU A 642 -9.68 -28.47 -20.05
N THR A 643 -8.35 -28.52 -20.14
CA THR A 643 -7.46 -27.42 -19.76
C THR A 643 -7.11 -26.59 -20.98
N PHE A 644 -7.34 -25.29 -20.88
CA PHE A 644 -6.92 -24.27 -21.82
C PHE A 644 -5.78 -23.47 -21.22
N GLU A 645 -4.98 -22.79 -22.04
CA GLU A 645 -3.87 -21.97 -21.56
C GLU A 645 -3.86 -20.60 -22.24
N LEU A 646 -3.72 -19.56 -21.41
CA LEU A 646 -3.55 -18.17 -21.83
C LEU A 646 -2.05 -17.88 -21.87
N ARG A 647 -1.53 -17.46 -23.03
CA ARG A 647 -0.10 -17.21 -23.25
C ARG A 647 0.19 -15.80 -23.74
N THR A 648 1.32 -15.25 -23.32
CA THR A 648 1.85 -13.97 -23.82
C THR A 648 3.29 -14.12 -24.32
N ALA A 649 3.77 -13.12 -25.05
CA ALA A 649 5.17 -13.04 -25.47
C ALA A 649 6.15 -12.82 -24.30
N SER A 650 5.66 -12.35 -23.15
CA SER A 650 6.47 -12.16 -21.93
C SER A 650 6.79 -13.45 -21.19
N GLY A 651 6.23 -14.58 -21.64
CA GLY A 651 6.42 -15.90 -21.02
C GLY A 651 5.29 -16.33 -20.09
N THR A 652 4.28 -15.47 -19.87
CA THR A 652 3.07 -15.85 -19.13
C THR A 652 2.43 -17.06 -19.80
N ALA A 653 2.13 -18.08 -18.99
CA ALA A 653 1.39 -19.26 -19.37
C ALA A 653 0.52 -19.66 -18.18
N VAL A 654 -0.75 -19.26 -18.20
CA VAL A 654 -1.70 -19.51 -17.10
C VAL A 654 -2.84 -20.38 -17.62
N PRO A 655 -3.03 -21.58 -17.05
CA PRO A 655 -4.12 -22.45 -17.44
C PRO A 655 -5.47 -22.01 -16.85
N PHE A 656 -6.56 -22.45 -17.49
CA PHE A 656 -7.91 -22.48 -16.92
C PHE A 656 -8.65 -23.74 -17.38
N GLN A 657 -9.72 -24.13 -16.69
CA GLN A 657 -10.48 -25.33 -17.02
C GLN A 657 -11.93 -25.03 -17.38
N LEU A 658 -12.46 -25.78 -18.35
CA LEU A 658 -13.89 -25.81 -18.68
C LEU A 658 -14.39 -27.24 -18.67
N GLU A 659 -15.59 -27.47 -18.13
CA GLU A 659 -16.32 -28.71 -18.36
C GLU A 659 -16.97 -28.65 -19.75
N LEU A 660 -16.51 -29.48 -20.68
CA LEU A 660 -17.07 -29.56 -22.02
C LEU A 660 -17.98 -30.78 -22.14
N VAL A 661 -19.14 -30.61 -22.76
CA VAL A 661 -20.09 -31.69 -23.08
C VAL A 661 -20.29 -31.82 -24.58
N PRO A 662 -20.67 -33.01 -25.10
CA PRO A 662 -20.93 -33.18 -26.53
C PRO A 662 -21.96 -32.18 -27.05
N GLY A 663 -21.64 -31.50 -28.16
CA GLY A 663 -22.55 -30.59 -28.84
C GLY A 663 -23.83 -31.29 -29.31
N ALA A 664 -24.93 -30.55 -29.45
CA ALA A 664 -26.17 -31.09 -29.99
C ALA A 664 -25.93 -31.71 -31.38
N GLN A 665 -26.13 -33.02 -31.53
CA GLN A 665 -26.04 -33.65 -32.85
C GLN A 665 -27.07 -32.99 -33.78
N PRO A 666 -26.74 -32.71 -35.05
CA PRO A 666 -27.73 -32.30 -36.02
C PRO A 666 -28.80 -33.38 -36.06
N THR A 667 -30.03 -33.05 -35.65
CA THR A 667 -31.16 -33.96 -35.85
C THR A 667 -31.27 -34.22 -37.34
N GLU A 668 -31.11 -35.47 -37.78
CA GLU A 668 -31.34 -35.85 -39.18
C GLU A 668 -32.73 -35.32 -39.60
N PRO A 669 -32.86 -34.68 -40.77
CA PRO A 669 -34.16 -34.25 -41.26
C PRO A 669 -35.09 -35.47 -41.38
N PRO A 670 -36.39 -35.33 -41.05
CA PRO A 670 -37.30 -36.46 -41.07
C PRO A 670 -37.35 -37.07 -42.48
N VAL A 671 -37.14 -38.38 -42.55
CA VAL A 671 -37.30 -39.17 -43.78
C VAL A 671 -38.74 -39.01 -44.25
N GLU A 672 -38.91 -38.38 -45.41
CA GLU A 672 -40.20 -38.23 -46.10
C GLU A 672 -40.69 -39.62 -46.51
N THR A 673 -41.66 -40.18 -45.77
CA THR A 673 -42.38 -41.38 -46.20
C THR A 673 -43.44 -40.98 -47.22
N GLU A 674 -43.29 -41.43 -48.47
CA GLU A 674 -44.32 -41.32 -49.51
C GLU A 674 -45.63 -41.99 -49.07
N ASP A 675 -46.72 -41.22 -49.05
CA ASP A 675 -48.08 -41.71 -48.80
C ASP A 675 -48.79 -41.92 -50.16
N PRO A 676 -49.56 -43.01 -50.37
CA PRO A 676 -50.12 -43.32 -51.67
C PRO A 676 -51.52 -42.71 -51.89
N THR A 677 -51.65 -42.08 -53.06
CA THR A 677 -52.85 -41.96 -53.91
C THR A 677 -54.10 -41.22 -53.40
N ASP A 678 -54.31 -40.05 -54.01
CA ASP A 678 -55.59 -39.34 -54.21
C ASP A 678 -56.65 -40.20 -54.93
N GLU A 679 -57.92 -40.06 -54.52
CA GLU A 679 -59.06 -39.66 -55.37
C GLU A 679 -60.39 -39.64 -54.54
N PRO A 680 -61.43 -38.89 -54.98
CA PRO A 680 -61.96 -37.75 -54.20
C PRO A 680 -63.48 -37.82 -53.96
N THR A 681 -64.06 -36.95 -53.12
CA THR A 681 -65.34 -36.24 -53.43
C THR A 681 -65.74 -35.14 -52.43
N GLU A 682 -66.02 -33.96 -53.00
CA GLU A 682 -67.11 -33.00 -52.76
C GLU A 682 -67.40 -32.36 -51.37
N THR A 683 -67.28 -31.02 -51.38
CA THR A 683 -67.83 -29.95 -50.52
C THR A 683 -69.38 -29.93 -50.47
N PRO A 684 -70.08 -29.01 -49.75
CA PRO A 684 -69.73 -28.10 -48.63
C PRO A 684 -70.81 -28.03 -47.50
N ALA A 685 -70.51 -27.25 -46.45
CA ALA A 685 -71.35 -26.17 -45.87
C ALA A 685 -71.52 -26.18 -44.33
N PRO A 686 -71.67 -25.00 -43.70
CA PRO A 686 -71.47 -24.78 -42.27
C PRO A 686 -72.79 -24.74 -41.48
N GLY A 687 -72.72 -25.01 -40.18
CA GLY A 687 -73.87 -24.91 -39.27
C GLY A 687 -73.42 -24.43 -37.89
N ALA A 688 -73.81 -23.19 -37.57
CA ALA A 688 -73.79 -22.63 -36.23
C ALA A 688 -74.77 -23.38 -35.30
N GLY A 689 -74.48 -23.38 -34.00
CA GLY A 689 -75.39 -23.88 -32.97
C GLY A 689 -74.86 -23.59 -31.58
N ASP A 690 -75.53 -22.63 -30.93
CA ASP A 690 -75.29 -22.09 -29.59
C ASP A 690 -75.56 -23.07 -28.44
N ASP A 691 -75.08 -22.65 -27.26
CA ASP A 691 -75.71 -22.71 -25.94
C ASP A 691 -75.81 -24.07 -25.20
N ASP A 692 -75.06 -24.18 -24.09
CA ASP A 692 -75.52 -23.81 -22.72
C ASP A 692 -74.93 -24.77 -21.65
N GLY A 693 -74.74 -24.25 -20.42
CA GLY A 693 -74.89 -25.08 -19.22
C GLY A 693 -73.68 -25.42 -18.32
N SER A 694 -73.34 -24.46 -17.46
CA SER A 694 -73.14 -24.61 -16.00
C SER A 694 -71.94 -25.33 -15.35
N GLN A 695 -71.21 -24.53 -14.55
CA GLN A 695 -70.73 -24.70 -13.16
C GLN A 695 -69.98 -25.98 -12.72
N ALA A 696 -68.74 -25.83 -12.23
CA ALA A 696 -68.41 -25.54 -10.82
C ALA A 696 -66.91 -25.77 -10.49
N GLY A 697 -66.27 -24.77 -9.83
CA GLY A 697 -65.12 -24.83 -8.89
C GLY A 697 -63.79 -25.44 -9.37
N GLY A 698 -62.62 -24.82 -9.23
CA GLY A 698 -62.18 -23.64 -8.52
C GLY A 698 -60.64 -23.64 -8.46
N GLY A 699 -60.05 -22.45 -8.27
CA GLY A 699 -58.67 -22.30 -7.78
C GLY A 699 -57.58 -21.97 -8.81
N SER A 700 -57.36 -20.68 -9.06
CA SER A 700 -56.08 -19.99 -8.75
C SER A 700 -56.16 -18.51 -9.14
N LEU A 701 -55.72 -17.65 -8.22
CA LEU A 701 -55.58 -16.19 -8.36
C LEU A 701 -54.42 -15.79 -9.31
N PRO A 702 -54.30 -14.51 -9.71
CA PRO A 702 -54.16 -14.13 -11.11
C PRO A 702 -52.81 -13.53 -11.51
N ARG A 703 -52.62 -13.45 -12.83
CA ARG A 703 -51.78 -12.44 -13.51
C ARG A 703 -52.34 -11.03 -13.30
N THR A 704 -51.44 -10.09 -13.03
CA THR A 704 -51.43 -8.67 -13.45
C THR A 704 -49.95 -8.37 -13.71
N GLY A 705 -49.43 -7.94 -14.86
CA GLY A 705 -49.99 -7.06 -15.89
C GLY A 705 -49.77 -5.60 -15.48
N GLY A 706 -48.74 -4.94 -16.04
CA GLY A 706 -48.64 -3.47 -16.03
C GLY A 706 -47.25 -2.88 -15.81
N GLU A 707 -46.49 -2.76 -16.90
CA GLU A 707 -45.57 -1.66 -17.29
C GLU A 707 -44.97 -0.73 -16.21
N VAL A 708 -43.63 -0.70 -16.16
CA VAL A 708 -42.84 0.53 -16.01
C VAL A 708 -41.60 0.44 -16.91
N SER A 709 -41.48 1.40 -17.83
CA SER A 709 -40.34 1.59 -18.72
C SER A 709 -39.03 1.86 -17.96
N PRO A 710 -37.87 1.40 -18.46
CA PRO A 710 -36.58 1.89 -18.01
C PRO A 710 -36.28 3.25 -18.67
N MET A 711 -36.05 4.25 -17.83
CA MET A 711 -35.61 5.59 -18.23
C MET A 711 -34.09 5.54 -18.41
N LEU A 712 -33.66 5.69 -19.67
CA LEU A 712 -32.29 5.96 -20.09
C LEU A 712 -31.74 7.20 -19.37
N TRP A 713 -30.58 7.07 -18.73
CA TRP A 713 -29.64 8.18 -18.57
C TRP A 713 -28.36 7.87 -19.35
N VAL A 714 -28.27 8.54 -20.49
CA VAL A 714 -27.07 8.79 -21.28
C VAL A 714 -26.34 9.95 -20.59
N GLY A 715 -25.05 9.79 -20.28
CA GLY A 715 -24.24 10.93 -19.82
C GLY A 715 -22.83 10.57 -19.35
N ALA A 716 -21.88 10.42 -20.28
CA ALA A 716 -20.46 10.82 -20.14
C ALA A 716 -19.72 10.48 -21.44
N GLY A 717 -20.00 11.25 -22.49
CA GLY A 717 -19.34 11.12 -23.79
C GLY A 717 -19.20 12.48 -24.43
N LEU A 718 -18.46 13.40 -23.78
CA LEU A 718 -17.94 14.61 -24.40
C LEU A 718 -16.94 15.37 -23.48
N LEU A 719 -15.68 14.92 -23.38
CA LEU A 719 -14.56 15.75 -22.88
C LEU A 719 -13.18 15.27 -23.38
N VAL A 720 -13.06 14.92 -24.68
CA VAL A 720 -11.78 14.47 -25.30
C VAL A 720 -11.31 15.41 -26.43
N LEU A 721 -11.64 16.70 -26.40
CA LEU A 721 -11.18 17.65 -27.45
C LEU A 721 -10.43 18.89 -26.94
N ILE A 722 -9.76 18.81 -25.78
CA ILE A 722 -8.79 19.83 -25.35
C ILE A 722 -7.40 19.25 -24.97
N GLY A 723 -7.23 17.93 -24.88
CA GLY A 723 -5.94 17.29 -24.57
C GLY A 723 -4.95 17.15 -25.74
N ALA A 724 -5.41 17.23 -26.98
CA ALA A 724 -4.58 16.96 -28.17
C ALA A 724 -3.73 18.16 -28.68
N ALA A 725 -3.77 19.32 -28.00
CA ALA A 725 -3.04 20.52 -28.42
C ALA A 725 -1.76 20.81 -27.61
N LEU A 726 -1.51 20.11 -26.49
CA LEU A 726 -0.33 20.33 -25.64
C LEU A 726 0.81 19.31 -25.87
N LEU A 727 0.54 18.19 -26.54
CA LEU A 727 1.54 17.15 -26.84
C LEU A 727 2.45 17.46 -28.05
N ILE A 728 2.20 18.55 -28.79
CA ILE A 728 3.04 18.95 -29.95
C ILE A 728 4.06 20.05 -29.59
N VAL A 729 3.96 20.68 -28.41
CA VAL A 729 4.91 21.73 -27.99
C VAL A 729 6.08 21.17 -27.15
N GLY A 730 5.93 20.00 -26.53
CA GLY A 730 6.99 19.35 -25.74
C GLY A 730 8.09 18.66 -26.56
N ARG A 731 7.78 18.18 -27.78
CA ARG A 731 8.73 17.39 -28.60
C ARG A 731 9.73 18.21 -29.45
N LEU A 732 9.70 19.54 -29.38
CA LEU A 732 10.65 20.41 -30.11
C LEU A 732 11.70 21.11 -29.22
N ARG A 733 11.73 20.83 -27.91
CA ARG A 733 12.74 21.40 -26.98
C ARG A 733 13.89 20.47 -26.57
N ARG A 734 13.87 19.18 -26.94
CA ARG A 734 14.98 18.23 -26.70
C ARG A 734 15.93 18.04 -27.90
N ALA A 735 15.97 19.01 -28.82
CA ALA A 735 16.94 19.05 -29.90
C ALA A 735 17.65 20.40 -29.93
N GLN A 736 18.17 20.85 -28.79
CA GLN A 736 19.24 21.85 -28.64
C GLN A 736 19.54 22.05 -27.15
N GLN A 737 20.22 21.06 -26.54
CA GLN A 737 21.17 21.22 -25.44
C GLN A 737 22.14 20.05 -25.51
#